data_AF-A0A7L0GVJ5-F1
#
_entry.id   AF-A0A7L0GVJ5-F1
#
_cell.length_a   1.000
_cell.length_b   1.000
_cell.length_c   1.000
_cell.angle_alpha   90.00
_cell.angle_beta   90.00
_cell.angle_gamma   90.00
#
_symmetry.space_group_name_H-M   'P 1'
#
loop_
_entity.id
_entity.type
_entity.pdbx_description
1 polymer ?
#
loop_
_entity_poly.entity_id
_entity_poly.type
_entity_poly.pdbx_seq_one_letter_code
_entity_poly.pdbx_strand_id
1 'polypeptide(L)'
;CRAFTTGTPPAPRYHHSAVVYGSSMFVFGGYTGDIYSNSNLKNKNDLFEYKFATGQWTEWKTEGRLPVARSAHGATVYSDKLWIFAGYDGNARLNDMWTIGLQDRELTCWEEIEQSGEIPPSCCNFPVAVCKDKMFVFSGQSGAKITNNLFQFEFKEKIWTRIPTEHLLRGSPPPPQRRYGHTMVAFDRHLYVFGGAADNTLPNELHCYDVDSQTWEVIQPSPDSEVSYPEVAERVSAPEGAPSLHLEECGLKKSRDVFGLDLGITTVKQPPTADLELPSGRLFHAAAVISDAMYIFGGTVDNNIRSGEMYRFQFSCYPKCTLHEDYGRLWENRQFSDLEFVLGEKEERVRGHTAIVTARCKWLKKKIIQARERLKQVNIEDEGHATCQKDGIGGNVKLYRLQPLLEVPIREAEAQPFEVLMQFLYTDKIKYPRKGHVQDVLLIMDVYKLALNFKLSRLEQLCLQYIEASVDLQNVLIVCENANKLQLDQLKEHCLNFVVKESHFNQVIMMKEFEHLSSSLIVEIVRRKQQPPVRTHSDQPLDIGTSLIQDMKAYLEGAGTEFCDIILLLDGHPRPAHKAILAARSSYFEAMFRSFMPEDGQVNISIGEMVPSKQAFESMLRYIYYGEVNMPPEDSLYLFAAPYYYGFSNNRLQAYCKQNLEMNVTVENVLQILEAADKTQALDMKRHCLHIIVHQFTKV
;
A
#
# COMPACT_ATOMS: atom_id res chain seq x y z
N CYS A 1 -7.60 8.51 19.67
CA CYS A 1 -8.32 9.37 20.64
C CYS A 1 -9.72 8.81 20.88
N ARG A 2 -10.41 9.20 21.96
CA ARG A 2 -11.84 8.86 22.13
C ARG A 2 -12.67 9.47 21.01
N ALA A 3 -13.58 8.68 20.45
CA ALA A 3 -14.51 9.18 19.44
C ALA A 3 -15.59 10.04 20.11
N PHE A 4 -16.01 11.11 19.44
CA PHE A 4 -17.13 11.92 19.88
C PHE A 4 -18.42 11.11 19.82
N THR A 5 -19.21 11.09 20.90
CA THR A 5 -20.46 10.33 20.96
C THR A 5 -21.59 11.18 21.55
N THR A 6 -22.78 11.05 20.97
CA THR A 6 -24.04 11.65 21.43
C THR A 6 -25.17 10.63 21.33
N GLY A 7 -26.33 10.89 21.96
CA GLY A 7 -27.43 9.94 22.03
C GLY A 7 -27.21 8.83 23.06
N THR A 8 -27.91 7.70 22.89
CA THR A 8 -27.83 6.57 23.81
C THR A 8 -27.01 5.44 23.17
N PRO A 9 -25.74 5.24 23.60
CA PRO A 9 -24.90 4.18 23.05
C PRO A 9 -25.38 2.78 23.49
N PRO A 10 -24.95 1.74 22.78
CA PRO A 10 -25.19 0.37 23.20
C PRO A 10 -24.55 0.11 24.56
N ALA A 11 -25.17 -0.74 25.38
CA ALA A 11 -24.56 -1.21 26.62
C ALA A 11 -23.16 -1.85 26.38
N PRO A 12 -22.22 -1.73 27.34
CA PRO A 12 -20.89 -2.35 27.26
C PRO A 12 -20.95 -3.84 26.87
N ARG A 13 -20.18 -4.22 25.85
CA ARG A 13 -20.31 -5.52 25.19
C ARG A 13 -19.01 -5.96 24.49
N TYR A 14 -18.88 -7.27 24.31
CA TYR A 14 -17.83 -7.89 23.51
C TYR A 14 -18.43 -8.97 22.60
N HIS A 15 -17.66 -9.44 21.60
CA HIS A 15 -18.13 -10.38 20.56
C HIS A 15 -19.39 -9.89 19.81
N HIS A 16 -19.60 -8.59 19.76
CA HIS A 16 -20.56 -7.96 18.84
C HIS A 16 -19.87 -7.78 17.48
N SER A 17 -20.66 -7.51 16.44
CA SER A 17 -20.14 -7.10 15.15
C SER A 17 -20.31 -5.59 14.95
N ALA A 18 -19.46 -5.01 14.12
CA ALA A 18 -19.60 -3.64 13.64
C ALA A 18 -19.32 -3.63 12.12
N VAL A 19 -20.23 -3.06 11.34
CA VAL A 19 -20.09 -2.94 9.89
C VAL A 19 -20.39 -1.51 9.43
N VAL A 20 -19.86 -1.11 8.28
CA VAL A 20 -20.09 0.21 7.71
C VAL A 20 -21.06 0.13 6.55
N TYR A 21 -22.05 1.04 6.54
CA TYR A 21 -22.91 1.28 5.40
C TYR A 21 -23.14 2.78 5.23
N GLY A 22 -22.83 3.30 4.05
CA GLY A 22 -22.88 4.74 3.77
C GLY A 22 -22.03 5.54 4.76
N SER A 23 -22.66 6.49 5.45
CA SER A 23 -22.03 7.35 6.46
C SER A 23 -22.29 6.90 7.91
N SER A 24 -22.65 5.63 8.11
CA SER A 24 -23.00 5.09 9.42
C SER A 24 -22.29 3.76 9.71
N MET A 25 -22.03 3.51 10.99
CA MET A 25 -21.62 2.21 11.51
C MET A 25 -22.83 1.53 12.14
N PHE A 26 -23.00 0.23 11.88
CA PHE A 26 -24.06 -0.58 12.47
C PHE A 26 -23.45 -1.61 13.41
N VAL A 27 -23.94 -1.65 14.64
CA VAL A 27 -23.52 -2.59 15.70
C VAL A 27 -24.67 -3.53 16.01
N PHE A 28 -24.41 -4.83 15.94
CA PHE A 28 -25.41 -5.86 16.24
C PHE A 28 -24.94 -6.85 17.30
N GLY A 29 -25.85 -7.15 18.24
CA GLY A 29 -25.73 -8.23 19.21
C GLY A 29 -24.52 -8.12 20.15
N GLY A 30 -23.92 -9.27 20.47
CA GLY A 30 -22.84 -9.39 21.44
C GLY A 30 -23.30 -9.74 22.84
N TYR A 31 -22.33 -9.91 23.74
CA TYR A 31 -22.58 -10.36 25.11
C TYR A 31 -22.43 -9.20 26.10
N THR A 32 -23.51 -8.86 26.80
CA THR A 32 -23.58 -7.75 27.78
C THR A 32 -23.62 -8.29 29.22
N GLY A 33 -23.29 -7.46 30.21
CA GLY A 33 -23.27 -7.81 31.63
C GLY A 33 -22.84 -6.63 32.50
N ASP A 34 -22.98 -6.74 33.83
CA ASP A 34 -22.45 -5.73 34.75
C ASP A 34 -20.92 -5.65 34.64
N ILE A 35 -20.42 -4.42 34.47
CA ILE A 35 -19.00 -4.07 34.27
C ILE A 35 -18.12 -4.55 35.44
N TYR A 36 -18.66 -4.61 36.67
CA TYR A 36 -17.87 -4.87 37.89
C TYR A 36 -18.16 -6.22 38.53
N SER A 37 -19.37 -6.78 38.35
CA SER A 37 -19.80 -7.97 39.09
C SER A 37 -19.90 -9.25 38.24
N ASN A 38 -19.67 -9.19 36.92
CA ASN A 38 -19.90 -10.31 36.00
C ASN A 38 -21.29 -10.96 36.15
N SER A 39 -22.26 -10.20 36.67
CA SER A 39 -23.64 -10.63 36.86
C SER A 39 -24.50 -10.22 35.66
N ASN A 40 -25.66 -10.88 35.50
CA ASN A 40 -26.63 -10.58 34.45
C ASN A 40 -26.09 -10.69 33.01
N LEU A 41 -25.17 -11.63 32.79
CA LEU A 41 -24.59 -11.88 31.49
C LEU A 41 -25.66 -12.34 30.49
N LYS A 42 -25.89 -11.58 29.42
CA LYS A 42 -26.91 -11.88 28.42
C LYS A 42 -26.45 -11.50 27.01
N ASN A 43 -26.72 -12.39 26.06
CA ASN A 43 -26.63 -12.07 24.65
C ASN A 43 -27.68 -11.03 24.29
N LYS A 44 -27.40 -10.26 23.23
CA LYS A 44 -28.33 -9.27 22.68
C LYS A 44 -28.60 -9.56 21.20
N ASN A 45 -29.73 -9.06 20.71
CA ASN A 45 -30.13 -9.00 19.30
C ASN A 45 -30.55 -7.57 18.91
N ASP A 46 -30.04 -6.58 19.64
CA ASP A 46 -30.26 -5.16 19.36
C ASP A 46 -29.40 -4.70 18.18
N LEU A 47 -29.93 -3.79 17.38
CA LEU A 47 -29.26 -3.15 16.25
C LEU A 47 -29.11 -1.66 16.55
N PHE A 48 -27.87 -1.17 16.56
CA PHE A 48 -27.54 0.23 16.79
C PHE A 48 -26.89 0.83 15.55
N GLU A 49 -27.28 2.06 15.23
CA GLU A 49 -26.63 2.90 14.22
C GLU A 49 -25.83 4.00 14.91
N TYR A 50 -24.59 4.20 14.47
CA TYR A 50 -23.75 5.32 14.82
C TYR A 50 -23.45 6.15 13.57
N LYS A 51 -23.85 7.42 13.59
CA LYS A 51 -23.59 8.36 12.49
C LYS A 51 -22.22 9.00 12.66
N PHE A 52 -21.29 8.72 11.75
CA PHE A 52 -19.91 9.22 11.86
C PHE A 52 -19.81 10.75 11.90
N ALA A 53 -20.67 11.45 11.14
CA ALA A 53 -20.64 12.90 11.04
C ALA A 53 -21.07 13.63 12.32
N THR A 54 -22.00 13.04 13.10
CA THR A 54 -22.60 13.69 14.27
C THR A 54 -22.25 13.00 15.59
N GLY A 55 -21.62 11.83 15.53
CA GLY A 55 -21.38 10.98 16.70
C GLY A 55 -22.64 10.38 17.31
N GLN A 56 -23.80 10.49 16.64
CA GLN A 56 -25.08 10.12 17.23
C GLN A 56 -25.33 8.61 17.18
N TRP A 57 -25.56 8.03 18.35
CA TRP A 57 -26.07 6.67 18.52
C TRP A 57 -27.59 6.63 18.50
N THR A 58 -28.12 5.65 17.76
CA THR A 58 -29.56 5.42 17.65
C THR A 58 -29.85 3.93 17.59
N GLU A 59 -30.66 3.43 18.52
CA GLU A 59 -31.18 2.05 18.45
C GLU A 59 -32.25 1.95 17.37
N TRP A 60 -32.13 0.97 16.47
CA TRP A 60 -33.14 0.62 15.48
C TRP A 60 -34.16 -0.33 16.12
N LYS A 61 -35.42 0.08 16.15
CA LYS A 61 -36.52 -0.75 16.64
C LYS A 61 -37.07 -1.53 15.46
N THR A 62 -36.87 -2.84 15.47
CA THR A 62 -37.33 -3.74 14.40
C THR A 62 -38.47 -4.60 14.90
N GLU A 63 -39.53 -4.73 14.10
CA GLU A 63 -40.69 -5.58 14.40
C GLU A 63 -40.65 -6.90 13.61
N GLY A 64 -41.49 -7.86 13.98
CA GLY A 64 -41.61 -9.14 13.29
C GLY A 64 -40.67 -10.23 13.80
N ARG A 65 -40.20 -11.10 12.88
CA ARG A 65 -39.34 -12.24 13.21
C ARG A 65 -37.92 -11.74 13.42
N LEU A 66 -37.32 -12.04 14.59
CA LEU A 66 -36.00 -11.54 14.94
C LEU A 66 -34.99 -12.68 15.06
N PRO A 67 -33.71 -12.46 14.70
CA PRO A 67 -32.65 -13.38 15.08
C PRO A 67 -32.59 -13.50 16.60
N VAL A 68 -32.31 -14.71 17.08
CA VAL A 68 -32.03 -14.93 18.51
C VAL A 68 -30.85 -14.07 18.96
N ALA A 69 -30.91 -13.64 20.22
CA ALA A 69 -29.84 -12.93 20.86
C ALA A 69 -28.55 -13.75 20.79
N ARG A 70 -27.48 -13.17 20.23
CA ARG A 70 -26.26 -13.91 19.90
C ARG A 70 -24.99 -13.08 20.06
N SER A 71 -23.88 -13.77 20.31
CA SER A 71 -22.52 -13.22 20.25
C SER A 71 -21.66 -14.02 19.29
N ALA A 72 -20.50 -13.47 18.94
CA ALA A 72 -19.46 -14.13 18.14
C ALA A 72 -19.97 -14.65 16.77
N HIS A 73 -20.97 -13.96 16.22
CA HIS A 73 -21.49 -14.16 14.87
C HIS A 73 -20.63 -13.38 13.87
N GLY A 74 -20.68 -13.78 12.61
CA GLY A 74 -20.12 -13.00 11.52
C GLY A 74 -21.14 -12.00 10.99
N ALA A 75 -20.69 -10.82 10.55
CA ALA A 75 -21.56 -9.83 9.91
C ALA A 75 -20.87 -9.15 8.74
N THR A 76 -21.65 -8.80 7.71
CA THR A 76 -21.17 -8.04 6.56
C THR A 76 -22.30 -7.23 5.93
N VAL A 77 -21.96 -6.27 5.08
CA VAL A 77 -22.91 -5.51 4.26
C VAL A 77 -22.76 -5.93 2.80
N TYR A 78 -23.87 -6.26 2.16
CA TYR A 78 -23.91 -6.54 0.74
C TYR A 78 -25.26 -6.11 0.15
N SER A 79 -25.22 -5.40 -0.97
CA SER A 79 -26.41 -4.90 -1.68
C SER A 79 -27.39 -4.16 -0.76
N ASP A 80 -26.88 -3.17 -0.01
CA ASP A 80 -27.64 -2.33 0.95
C ASP A 80 -28.32 -3.08 2.12
N LYS A 81 -27.94 -4.34 2.34
CA LYS A 81 -28.43 -5.16 3.45
C LYS A 81 -27.31 -5.55 4.39
N LEU A 82 -27.61 -5.58 5.68
CA LEU A 82 -26.81 -6.26 6.70
C LEU A 82 -27.10 -7.76 6.62
N TRP A 83 -26.06 -8.57 6.62
CA TRP A 83 -26.13 -10.03 6.70
C TRP A 83 -25.42 -10.48 7.96
N ILE A 84 -26.05 -11.35 8.74
CA ILE A 84 -25.44 -12.00 9.90
C ILE A 84 -25.48 -13.51 9.74
N PHE A 85 -24.40 -14.18 10.12
CA PHE A 85 -24.25 -15.62 10.00
C PHE A 85 -23.70 -16.22 11.28
N ALA A 86 -24.27 -17.36 11.70
CA ALA A 86 -23.81 -18.17 12.83
C ALA A 86 -23.81 -17.42 14.18
N GLY A 87 -22.94 -17.84 15.11
CA GLY A 87 -22.78 -17.24 16.43
C GLY A 87 -23.14 -18.20 17.57
N TYR A 88 -23.26 -17.65 18.77
CA TYR A 88 -23.61 -18.37 19.99
C TYR A 88 -24.74 -17.68 20.73
N ASP A 89 -25.85 -18.39 20.96
CA ASP A 89 -27.03 -17.84 21.63
C ASP A 89 -26.98 -17.94 23.17
N GLY A 90 -25.96 -18.60 23.72
CA GLY A 90 -25.81 -18.87 25.15
C GLY A 90 -26.09 -20.33 25.53
N ASN A 91 -26.64 -21.11 24.60
CA ASN A 91 -26.91 -22.54 24.75
C ASN A 91 -26.25 -23.35 23.61
N ALA A 92 -26.50 -22.96 22.36
CA ALA A 92 -26.01 -23.62 21.16
C ALA A 92 -25.25 -22.68 20.24
N ARG A 93 -24.30 -23.26 19.50
CA ARG A 93 -23.70 -22.60 18.35
C ARG A 93 -24.67 -22.67 17.18
N LEU A 94 -24.69 -21.62 16.37
CA LEU A 94 -25.65 -21.44 15.29
C LEU A 94 -24.95 -21.54 13.92
N ASN A 95 -25.74 -21.77 12.86
CA ASN A 95 -25.34 -21.68 11.45
C ASN A 95 -26.49 -21.13 10.59
N ASP A 96 -27.43 -20.41 11.20
CA ASP A 96 -28.49 -19.69 10.51
C ASP A 96 -27.96 -18.41 9.86
N MET A 97 -28.68 -17.92 8.85
CA MET A 97 -28.39 -16.71 8.11
C MET A 97 -29.58 -15.77 8.22
N TRP A 98 -29.33 -14.51 8.55
CA TRP A 98 -30.36 -13.47 8.63
C TRP A 98 -29.92 -12.23 7.87
N THR A 99 -30.89 -11.49 7.33
CA THR A 99 -30.62 -10.21 6.66
C THR A 99 -31.65 -9.14 7.01
N ILE A 100 -31.25 -7.88 6.91
CA ILE A 100 -32.10 -6.70 7.12
C ILE A 100 -31.64 -5.56 6.20
N GLY A 101 -32.57 -4.80 5.61
CA GLY A 101 -32.26 -3.64 4.79
C GLY A 101 -31.77 -2.45 5.62
N LEU A 102 -30.80 -1.69 5.09
CA LEU A 102 -30.19 -0.54 5.79
C LEU A 102 -30.58 0.83 5.21
N GLN A 103 -31.43 0.87 4.18
CA GLN A 103 -31.82 2.11 3.51
C GLN A 103 -32.86 2.93 4.28
N ASP A 104 -33.89 2.26 4.81
CA ASP A 104 -34.97 2.89 5.55
C ASP A 104 -35.24 2.13 6.85
N ARG A 105 -35.01 2.80 7.97
CA ARG A 105 -35.19 2.26 9.30
C ARG A 105 -36.65 1.87 9.59
N GLU A 106 -37.62 2.61 9.07
CA GLU A 106 -39.03 2.44 9.43
C GLU A 106 -39.70 1.31 8.64
N LEU A 107 -39.12 0.93 7.49
CA LEU A 107 -39.66 -0.09 6.59
C LEU A 107 -38.92 -1.42 6.63
N THR A 108 -37.86 -1.52 7.43
CA THR A 108 -37.00 -2.70 7.42
C THR A 108 -37.43 -3.74 8.45
N CYS A 109 -37.31 -5.02 8.08
CA CYS A 109 -37.53 -6.15 8.97
C CYS A 109 -36.45 -7.21 8.77
N TRP A 110 -36.19 -7.97 9.82
CA TRP A 110 -35.29 -9.11 9.74
C TRP A 110 -35.93 -10.26 8.94
N GLU A 111 -35.14 -10.84 8.05
CA GLU A 111 -35.52 -11.97 7.20
C GLU A 111 -34.57 -13.14 7.48
N GLU A 112 -35.12 -14.29 7.88
CA GLU A 112 -34.36 -15.54 7.96
C GLU A 112 -34.18 -16.09 6.54
N ILE A 113 -32.94 -16.45 6.19
CA ILE A 113 -32.60 -16.94 4.87
C ILE A 113 -32.52 -18.45 4.87
N GLU A 114 -33.34 -19.09 4.04
CA GLU A 114 -33.20 -20.50 3.72
C GLU A 114 -31.91 -20.72 2.92
N GLN A 115 -31.03 -21.55 3.45
CA GLN A 115 -29.71 -21.84 2.92
C GLN A 115 -29.71 -23.23 2.28
N SER A 116 -28.90 -23.42 1.23
CA SER A 116 -28.71 -24.71 0.59
C SER A 116 -27.24 -24.98 0.26
N GLY A 117 -26.91 -26.20 -0.19
CA GLY A 117 -25.54 -26.61 -0.52
C GLY A 117 -24.72 -27.09 0.68
N GLU A 118 -23.40 -26.87 0.64
CA GLU A 118 -22.45 -27.29 1.68
C GLU A 118 -22.41 -26.27 2.84
N ILE A 119 -23.50 -26.19 3.59
CA ILE A 119 -23.64 -25.23 4.70
C ILE A 119 -22.53 -25.45 5.75
N PRO A 120 -21.79 -24.40 6.15
CA PRO A 120 -20.79 -24.50 7.20
C PRO A 120 -21.38 -25.06 8.51
N PRO A 121 -20.58 -25.78 9.32
CA PRO A 121 -21.04 -26.31 10.60
C PRO A 121 -21.39 -25.21 11.60
N SER A 122 -22.18 -25.53 12.61
CA SER A 122 -22.54 -24.60 13.69
C SER A 122 -21.32 -24.13 14.48
N CYS A 123 -21.15 -22.81 14.58
CA CYS A 123 -19.87 -22.23 15.03
C CYS A 123 -20.02 -20.80 15.56
N CYS A 124 -18.97 -20.35 16.24
CA CYS A 124 -18.80 -18.98 16.72
C CYS A 124 -17.36 -18.52 16.45
N ASN A 125 -17.12 -17.20 16.46
CA ASN A 125 -15.85 -16.58 16.04
C ASN A 125 -15.50 -16.89 14.57
N PHE A 126 -16.50 -16.87 13.69
CA PHE A 126 -16.32 -16.91 12.24
C PHE A 126 -16.13 -15.48 11.72
N PRO A 127 -14.93 -15.08 11.27
CA PRO A 127 -14.80 -13.85 10.51
C PRO A 127 -15.42 -14.05 9.11
N VAL A 128 -16.06 -13.00 8.63
CA VAL A 128 -16.77 -12.95 7.35
C VAL A 128 -16.16 -11.83 6.54
N ALA A 129 -15.93 -12.08 5.24
CA ALA A 129 -15.52 -11.06 4.31
C ALA A 129 -16.31 -11.18 3.01
N VAL A 130 -16.54 -10.07 2.32
CA VAL A 130 -17.20 -10.06 1.00
C VAL A 130 -16.17 -9.71 -0.06
N CYS A 131 -16.07 -10.54 -1.08
CA CYS A 131 -15.17 -10.36 -2.21
C CYS A 131 -15.88 -10.84 -3.49
N LYS A 132 -15.79 -10.05 -4.58
CA LYS A 132 -16.41 -10.37 -5.87
C LYS A 132 -17.85 -10.90 -5.77
N ASP A 133 -18.70 -10.15 -5.05
CA ASP A 133 -20.12 -10.45 -4.86
C ASP A 133 -20.44 -11.77 -4.14
N LYS A 134 -19.47 -12.32 -3.40
CA LYS A 134 -19.64 -13.53 -2.58
C LYS A 134 -19.19 -13.30 -1.16
N MET A 135 -19.87 -13.95 -0.22
CA MET A 135 -19.46 -13.98 1.18
C MET A 135 -18.52 -15.16 1.39
N PHE A 136 -17.39 -14.92 2.05
CA PHE A 136 -16.44 -15.95 2.44
C PHE A 136 -16.41 -16.09 3.96
N VAL A 137 -16.34 -17.33 4.42
CA VAL A 137 -16.17 -17.67 5.84
C VAL A 137 -15.07 -18.69 6.00
N PHE A 138 -14.17 -18.44 6.95
CA PHE A 138 -12.99 -19.25 7.18
C PHE A 138 -12.81 -19.53 8.66
N SER A 139 -12.73 -20.81 9.03
CA SER A 139 -12.40 -21.30 10.38
C SER A 139 -13.16 -20.68 11.57
N GLY A 140 -12.99 -21.19 12.79
CA GLY A 140 -13.74 -20.72 13.96
C GLY A 140 -13.92 -21.81 15.00
N GLN A 141 -14.70 -21.55 16.04
CA GLN A 141 -14.92 -22.50 17.13
C GLN A 141 -16.28 -23.20 17.01
N SER A 142 -16.27 -24.43 16.48
CA SER A 142 -17.43 -25.33 16.45
C SER A 142 -17.43 -26.28 17.66
N GLY A 143 -18.61 -26.78 18.06
CA GLY A 143 -18.77 -27.60 19.27
C GLY A 143 -18.28 -29.06 19.14
N ALA A 144 -18.06 -29.56 17.92
CA ALA A 144 -17.69 -30.96 17.70
C ALA A 144 -16.54 -31.17 16.69
N LYS A 145 -16.29 -30.22 15.77
CA LYS A 145 -15.24 -30.32 14.73
C LYS A 145 -14.81 -28.93 14.27
N ILE A 146 -13.75 -28.37 14.85
CA ILE A 146 -13.18 -27.10 14.36
C ILE A 146 -12.59 -27.36 12.96
N THR A 147 -13.05 -26.65 11.93
CA THR A 147 -12.59 -26.82 10.54
C THR A 147 -11.67 -25.69 10.11
N ASN A 148 -10.71 -25.95 9.22
CA ASN A 148 -9.95 -24.94 8.48
C ASN A 148 -10.41 -24.83 7.01
N ASN A 149 -11.65 -25.25 6.73
CA ASN A 149 -12.23 -25.14 5.40
C ASN A 149 -12.65 -23.69 5.15
N LEU A 150 -12.43 -23.24 3.92
CA LEU A 150 -12.98 -21.99 3.39
C LEU A 150 -14.31 -22.31 2.70
N PHE A 151 -15.34 -21.55 3.02
CA PHE A 151 -16.64 -21.66 2.37
C PHE A 151 -16.98 -20.32 1.71
N GLN A 152 -17.68 -20.39 0.59
CA GLN A 152 -18.27 -19.23 -0.07
C GLN A 152 -19.79 -19.35 -0.14
N PHE A 153 -20.48 -18.23 -0.05
CA PHE A 153 -21.92 -18.11 -0.20
C PHE A 153 -22.25 -17.14 -1.33
N GLU A 154 -23.07 -17.62 -2.26
CA GLU A 154 -23.63 -16.85 -3.36
C GLU A 154 -24.93 -16.19 -2.92
N PHE A 155 -24.94 -14.86 -2.80
CA PHE A 155 -26.08 -14.12 -2.23
C PHE A 155 -27.37 -14.29 -3.04
N LYS A 156 -27.25 -14.37 -4.37
CA LYS A 156 -28.41 -14.46 -5.26
C LYS A 156 -29.11 -15.81 -5.17
N GLU A 157 -28.33 -16.88 -5.25
CA GLU A 157 -28.85 -18.26 -5.25
C GLU A 157 -29.04 -18.83 -3.84
N LYS A 158 -28.45 -18.19 -2.81
CA LYS A 158 -28.47 -18.63 -1.41
C LYS A 158 -27.85 -20.02 -1.20
N ILE A 159 -26.79 -20.29 -1.96
CA ILE A 159 -26.07 -21.57 -1.97
C ILE A 159 -24.70 -21.40 -1.33
N TRP A 160 -24.37 -22.30 -0.41
CA TRP A 160 -23.02 -22.51 0.11
C TRP A 160 -22.25 -23.50 -0.73
N THR A 161 -20.98 -23.18 -0.98
CA THR A 161 -20.01 -24.09 -1.61
C THR A 161 -18.77 -24.15 -0.75
N ARG A 162 -18.31 -25.36 -0.43
CA ARG A 162 -17.01 -25.53 0.21
C ARG A 162 -15.94 -25.39 -0.85
N ILE A 163 -14.96 -24.53 -0.60
CA ILE A 163 -13.80 -24.40 -1.48
C ILE A 163 -12.87 -25.59 -1.16
N PRO A 164 -12.62 -26.49 -2.13
CA PRO A 164 -11.77 -27.65 -1.89
C PRO A 164 -10.35 -27.21 -1.56
N THR A 165 -9.74 -27.87 -0.58
CA THR A 165 -8.32 -27.65 -0.25
C THR A 165 -7.38 -28.42 -1.17
N GLU A 166 -7.91 -29.12 -2.17
CA GLU A 166 -7.19 -30.09 -3.02
C GLU A 166 -6.37 -29.42 -4.15
N HIS A 167 -6.41 -28.08 -4.25
CA HIS A 167 -5.52 -27.30 -5.13
C HIS A 167 -4.03 -27.34 -4.71
N LEU A 168 -3.70 -28.01 -3.59
CA LEU A 168 -2.34 -28.34 -3.12
C LEU A 168 -1.46 -29.01 -4.20
N LEU A 169 -2.04 -29.58 -5.25
CA LEU A 169 -1.33 -30.13 -6.41
C LEU A 169 -0.61 -29.07 -7.28
N ARG A 170 -0.76 -27.76 -6.99
CA ARG A 170 -0.09 -26.64 -7.69
C ARG A 170 1.13 -26.05 -6.97
N GLY A 171 1.53 -26.60 -5.82
CA GLY A 171 2.71 -26.14 -5.08
C GLY A 171 2.49 -24.89 -4.22
N SER A 172 1.24 -24.46 -4.02
CA SER A 172 0.88 -23.41 -3.06
C SER A 172 0.96 -23.92 -1.62
N PRO A 173 1.32 -23.07 -0.63
CA PRO A 173 1.25 -23.44 0.78
C PRO A 173 -0.16 -23.89 1.20
N PRO A 174 -0.28 -24.73 2.24
CA PRO A 174 -1.58 -25.14 2.76
C PRO A 174 -2.35 -23.95 3.33
N PRO A 175 -3.69 -24.07 3.45
CA PRO A 175 -4.46 -23.05 4.17
C PRO A 175 -3.94 -22.87 5.60
N PRO A 176 -4.18 -21.69 6.19
CA PRO A 176 -3.86 -21.44 7.59
C PRO A 176 -4.35 -22.57 8.49
N GLN A 177 -3.57 -22.89 9.51
CA GLN A 177 -4.00 -23.83 10.55
C GLN A 177 -5.33 -23.39 11.14
N ARG A 178 -6.10 -24.39 11.59
CA ARG A 178 -7.39 -24.21 12.25
C ARG A 178 -7.28 -23.20 13.40
N ARG A 179 -8.14 -22.17 13.39
CA ARG A 179 -8.00 -21.05 14.31
C ARG A 179 -9.33 -20.39 14.65
N TYR A 180 -9.40 -19.76 15.81
CA TYR A 180 -10.53 -18.94 16.23
C TYR A 180 -10.06 -17.57 16.74
N GLY A 181 -10.95 -16.58 16.75
CA GLY A 181 -10.62 -15.21 17.17
C GLY A 181 -9.63 -14.50 16.24
N HIS A 182 -9.45 -15.01 15.01
CA HIS A 182 -8.66 -14.39 13.96
C HIS A 182 -9.50 -13.34 13.22
N THR A 183 -8.84 -12.47 12.46
CA THR A 183 -9.51 -11.53 11.56
C THR A 183 -9.38 -11.99 10.11
N MET A 184 -10.41 -11.72 9.31
CA MET A 184 -10.39 -11.89 7.86
C MET A 184 -10.91 -10.63 7.20
N VAL A 185 -10.15 -10.07 6.27
CA VAL A 185 -10.54 -8.86 5.52
C VAL A 185 -10.35 -9.10 4.03
N ALA A 186 -11.24 -8.54 3.21
CA ALA A 186 -11.10 -8.55 1.76
C ALA A 186 -10.49 -7.23 1.29
N PHE A 187 -9.53 -7.32 0.37
CA PHE A 187 -9.04 -6.16 -0.37
C PHE A 187 -8.82 -6.56 -1.83
N ASP A 188 -9.49 -5.85 -2.73
CA ASP A 188 -9.56 -6.18 -4.15
C ASP A 188 -10.01 -7.64 -4.38
N ARG A 189 -9.12 -8.50 -4.88
CA ARG A 189 -9.39 -9.93 -5.13
C ARG A 189 -8.89 -10.88 -4.03
N HIS A 190 -8.27 -10.35 -2.98
CA HIS A 190 -7.56 -11.14 -1.99
C HIS A 190 -8.28 -11.13 -0.64
N LEU A 191 -8.29 -12.28 0.04
CA LEU A 191 -8.72 -12.42 1.43
C LEU A 191 -7.51 -12.57 2.34
N TYR A 192 -7.33 -11.64 3.26
CA TYR A 192 -6.23 -11.65 4.22
C TYR A 192 -6.71 -12.22 5.55
N VAL A 193 -6.01 -13.23 6.05
CA VAL A 193 -6.27 -13.90 7.33
C VAL A 193 -5.09 -13.69 8.26
N PHE A 194 -5.34 -13.11 9.43
CA PHE A 194 -4.30 -12.77 10.40
C PHE A 194 -4.68 -13.12 11.84
N GLY A 195 -3.69 -13.56 12.61
CA GLY A 195 -3.82 -13.79 14.04
C GLY A 195 -4.71 -14.98 14.40
N GLY A 196 -5.30 -14.88 15.60
CA GLY A 196 -6.14 -15.91 16.23
C GLY A 196 -5.37 -16.86 17.13
N ALA A 197 -6.06 -17.88 17.64
CA ALA A 197 -5.48 -18.98 18.40
C ALA A 197 -5.65 -20.28 17.62
N ALA A 198 -4.55 -21.01 17.43
CA ALA A 198 -4.51 -22.29 16.71
C ALA A 198 -3.74 -23.33 17.55
N ASP A 199 -4.40 -24.39 18.02
CA ASP A 199 -3.75 -25.52 18.69
C ASP A 199 -2.74 -25.13 19.80
N ASN A 200 -3.17 -24.27 20.72
CA ASN A 200 -2.35 -23.69 21.81
C ASN A 200 -1.22 -22.75 21.37
N THR A 201 -1.15 -22.40 20.09
CA THR A 201 -0.27 -21.36 19.56
C THR A 201 -1.05 -20.08 19.26
N LEU A 202 -0.33 -18.96 19.19
CA LEU A 202 -0.82 -17.66 18.73
C LEU A 202 -0.10 -17.33 17.42
N PRO A 203 -0.64 -17.76 16.26
CA PRO A 203 0.02 -17.53 14.98
C PRO A 203 0.11 -16.04 14.68
N ASN A 204 1.27 -15.60 14.22
CA ASN A 204 1.51 -14.22 13.78
C ASN A 204 1.76 -14.12 12.25
N GLU A 205 1.45 -15.18 11.53
CA GLU A 205 1.57 -15.22 10.07
C GLU A 205 0.37 -14.52 9.43
N LEU A 206 0.65 -13.70 8.41
CA LEU A 206 -0.36 -13.17 7.51
C LEU A 206 -0.52 -14.11 6.33
N HIS A 207 -1.72 -14.66 6.17
CA HIS A 207 -2.05 -15.47 5.01
C HIS A 207 -2.93 -14.66 4.06
N CYS A 208 -2.74 -14.87 2.76
CA CYS A 208 -3.56 -14.30 1.71
C CYS A 208 -4.14 -15.43 0.86
N TYR A 209 -5.43 -15.36 0.56
CA TYR A 209 -6.11 -16.24 -0.38
C TYR A 209 -6.54 -15.42 -1.59
N ASP A 210 -6.01 -15.77 -2.77
CA ASP A 210 -6.42 -15.17 -4.04
C ASP A 210 -7.68 -15.90 -4.54
N VAL A 211 -8.79 -15.17 -4.65
CA VAL A 211 -10.10 -15.72 -5.05
C VAL A 211 -10.12 -16.17 -6.51
N ASP A 212 -9.26 -15.61 -7.37
CA ASP A 212 -9.19 -15.96 -8.78
C ASP A 212 -8.39 -17.22 -9.03
N SER A 213 -7.18 -17.30 -8.46
CA SER A 213 -6.32 -18.49 -8.61
C SER A 213 -6.72 -19.62 -7.66
N GLN A 214 -7.52 -19.31 -6.64
CA GLN A 214 -7.91 -20.20 -5.55
C GLN A 214 -6.72 -20.77 -4.78
N THR A 215 -5.70 -19.94 -4.56
CA THR A 215 -4.45 -20.33 -3.90
C THR A 215 -4.19 -19.52 -2.65
N TRP A 216 -3.60 -20.18 -1.65
CA TRP A 216 -3.06 -19.52 -0.47
C TRP A 216 -1.60 -19.10 -0.68
N GLU A 217 -1.21 -18.01 -0.04
CA GLU A 217 0.16 -17.55 0.11
C GLU A 217 0.39 -17.04 1.53
N VAL A 218 1.63 -17.15 2.02
CA VAL A 218 2.05 -16.53 3.29
C VAL A 218 2.75 -15.23 2.93
N ILE A 219 2.17 -14.12 3.37
CA ILE A 219 2.72 -12.79 3.13
C ILE A 219 3.79 -12.53 4.17
N GLN A 220 5.02 -12.29 3.71
CA GLN A 220 6.08 -11.78 4.55
C GLN A 220 5.86 -10.27 4.74
N PRO A 221 5.69 -9.80 5.99
CA PRO A 221 5.67 -8.36 6.25
C PRO A 221 6.97 -7.72 5.75
N SER A 222 6.90 -6.46 5.33
CA SER A 222 8.11 -5.69 5.03
C SER A 222 9.01 -5.67 6.28
N PRO A 223 10.35 -5.68 6.14
CA PRO A 223 11.26 -5.46 7.29
C PRO A 223 10.96 -4.17 8.08
N ASP A 224 10.28 -3.21 7.45
CA ASP A 224 9.85 -1.95 8.06
C ASP A 224 8.55 -2.08 8.90
N SER A 225 7.88 -3.23 8.86
CA SER A 225 6.70 -3.56 9.68
C SER A 225 7.17 -4.08 11.04
N GLU A 226 7.42 -3.18 11.99
CA GLU A 226 7.87 -3.58 13.34
C GLU A 226 6.81 -4.44 14.06
N VAL A 227 7.18 -5.66 14.44
CA VAL A 227 6.53 -6.44 15.50
C VAL A 227 7.53 -6.59 16.64
N SER A 228 7.47 -5.70 17.62
CA SER A 228 8.31 -5.79 18.81
C SER A 228 7.72 -6.79 19.82
N TYR A 229 8.43 -7.89 20.12
CA TYR A 229 8.11 -8.74 21.27
C TYR A 229 8.91 -8.28 22.50
N PRO A 230 8.35 -8.35 23.72
CA PRO A 230 9.13 -8.13 24.93
C PRO A 230 10.10 -9.30 25.17
N GLU A 231 11.40 -9.01 25.25
CA GLU A 231 12.42 -9.91 25.80
C GLU A 231 12.01 -10.32 27.22
N VAL A 232 11.84 -11.63 27.44
CA VAL A 232 11.70 -12.18 28.79
C VAL A 232 13.11 -12.28 29.36
N ALA A 233 13.43 -11.41 30.31
CA ALA A 233 14.60 -11.60 31.17
C ALA A 233 14.44 -12.93 31.92
N GLU A 234 15.31 -13.90 31.62
CA GLU A 234 15.47 -15.12 32.40
C GLU A 234 15.69 -14.77 33.87
N ARG A 235 14.77 -15.18 34.74
CA ARG A 235 15.02 -15.25 36.19
C ARG A 235 15.16 -16.72 36.61
N VAL A 236 16.42 -17.07 36.82
CA VAL A 236 17.00 -18.05 37.76
C VAL A 236 16.02 -18.82 38.66
N SER A 237 16.14 -20.15 38.55
CA SER A 237 15.74 -21.30 39.38
C SER A 237 15.57 -21.14 40.91
N ALA A 238 14.56 -21.82 41.49
CA ALA A 238 14.64 -22.95 42.50
C ALA A 238 13.23 -23.29 43.11
N PRO A 239 13.03 -24.32 43.97
CA PRO A 239 12.62 -25.69 43.62
C PRO A 239 11.26 -26.17 44.24
N GLU A 240 10.91 -27.42 43.90
CA GLU A 240 9.64 -28.17 44.02
C GLU A 240 8.95 -28.31 45.40
N GLY A 241 7.61 -28.50 45.39
CA GLY A 241 6.83 -29.06 46.50
C GLY A 241 5.28 -29.10 46.37
N ALA A 242 4.76 -30.14 45.70
CA ALA A 242 3.42 -30.79 45.87
C ALA A 242 2.09 -30.09 45.38
N PRO A 243 1.01 -30.86 45.10
CA PRO A 243 0.12 -30.62 43.96
C PRO A 243 -1.27 -30.03 44.31
N SER A 244 -1.84 -29.26 43.38
CA SER A 244 -3.29 -29.04 43.32
C SER A 244 -3.76 -28.84 41.88
N LEU A 245 -4.76 -29.63 41.50
CA LEU A 245 -5.45 -29.67 40.21
C LEU A 245 -5.89 -28.26 39.75
N HIS A 246 -5.31 -27.78 38.64
CA HIS A 246 -5.78 -26.63 37.88
C HIS A 246 -6.16 -27.07 36.47
N LEU A 247 -7.41 -26.81 36.09
CA LEU A 247 -7.83 -26.77 34.70
C LEU A 247 -7.45 -25.37 34.18
N GLU A 248 -6.32 -25.25 33.50
CA GLU A 248 -5.85 -23.99 32.92
C GLU A 248 -6.58 -23.70 31.59
N GLU A 249 -7.34 -22.61 31.55
CA GLU A 249 -7.71 -21.93 30.32
C GLU A 249 -6.48 -21.22 29.75
N CYS A 250 -6.08 -21.57 28.53
CA CYS A 250 -4.98 -20.92 27.80
C CYS A 250 -5.21 -19.41 27.69
N GLY A 251 -4.50 -18.62 28.49
CA GLY A 251 -4.63 -17.16 28.54
C GLY A 251 -4.12 -16.47 27.28
N LEU A 252 -5.01 -15.77 26.56
CA LEU A 252 -4.61 -14.77 25.57
C LEU A 252 -3.90 -13.60 26.27
N LYS A 253 -2.65 -13.31 25.88
CA LYS A 253 -1.90 -12.14 26.37
C LYS A 253 -2.46 -10.85 25.74
N LYS A 254 -2.70 -9.83 26.56
CA LYS A 254 -3.13 -8.50 26.10
C LYS A 254 -1.92 -7.73 25.57
N SER A 255 -2.01 -7.22 24.35
CA SER A 255 -1.06 -6.24 23.82
C SER A 255 -1.73 -4.88 23.67
N ARG A 256 -0.93 -3.80 23.82
CA ARG A 256 -1.30 -2.41 23.54
C ARG A 256 -0.99 -2.01 22.08
N ASP A 257 -0.42 -2.91 21.31
CA ASP A 257 0.12 -2.62 19.99
C ASP A 257 -1.01 -2.45 18.97
N VAL A 258 -0.93 -1.36 18.18
CA VAL A 258 -1.79 -1.14 17.02
C VAL A 258 -1.02 -1.56 15.79
N PHE A 259 -1.39 -2.69 15.21
CA PHE A 259 -0.75 -3.19 13.99
C PHE A 259 -1.48 -2.64 12.76
N GLY A 260 -0.77 -1.87 11.95
CA GLY A 260 -1.18 -1.51 10.59
C GLY A 260 -0.37 -2.34 9.60
N LEU A 261 -1.04 -3.06 8.70
CA LEU A 261 -0.38 -3.65 7.54
C LEU A 261 -0.26 -2.58 6.47
N ASP A 262 0.95 -2.07 6.31
CA ASP A 262 1.29 -1.10 5.28
C ASP A 262 1.64 -1.84 3.98
N LEU A 263 0.84 -1.64 2.94
CA LEU A 263 1.14 -2.12 1.59
C LEU A 263 2.07 -1.14 0.82
N GLY A 264 2.67 -0.16 1.49
CA GLY A 264 3.74 0.67 0.95
C GLY A 264 4.27 1.74 1.92
N ILE A 265 5.51 1.53 2.37
CA ILE A 265 6.46 2.43 3.07
C ILE A 265 5.85 3.56 3.92
N THR A 266 5.90 3.42 5.24
CA THR A 266 6.59 4.36 6.14
C THR A 266 6.91 3.77 7.51
N THR A 267 8.13 3.99 7.96
CA THR A 267 8.62 3.78 9.32
C THR A 267 8.09 4.86 10.28
N VAL A 268 7.64 4.46 11.47
CA VAL A 268 7.51 5.38 12.62
C VAL A 268 8.04 4.67 13.86
N LYS A 269 9.18 5.14 14.37
CA LYS A 269 9.49 5.03 15.80
C LYS A 269 8.60 6.03 16.53
N GLN A 270 7.65 5.57 17.33
CA GLN A 270 6.96 6.44 18.29
C GLN A 270 7.91 6.74 19.47
N PRO A 271 8.23 8.01 19.79
CA PRO A 271 8.64 8.36 21.13
C PRO A 271 7.40 8.39 22.05
N PRO A 272 7.55 8.14 23.36
CA PRO A 272 6.42 8.10 24.28
C PRO A 272 5.92 9.53 24.55
N THR A 273 4.82 9.92 23.92
CA THR A 273 4.13 11.19 24.21
C THR A 273 3.09 10.99 25.31
N ALA A 274 3.21 11.79 26.36
CA ALA A 274 2.16 12.00 27.35
C ALA A 274 0.90 12.60 26.68
N ASP A 275 -0.27 12.20 27.18
CA ASP A 275 -1.63 12.70 26.88
C ASP A 275 -2.33 12.29 25.57
N LEU A 276 -1.89 11.23 24.91
CA LEU A 276 -2.82 10.42 24.10
C LEU A 276 -3.55 9.44 25.03
N GLU A 277 -4.87 9.60 25.22
CA GLU A 277 -5.74 8.54 25.78
C GLU A 277 -5.78 7.36 24.79
N LEU A 278 -4.67 6.63 24.72
CA LEU A 278 -4.58 5.34 24.04
C LEU A 278 -5.51 4.38 24.80
N PRO A 279 -6.36 3.63 24.09
CA PRO A 279 -7.20 2.65 24.75
C PRO A 279 -6.33 1.66 25.52
N SER A 280 -6.83 1.25 26.69
CA SER A 280 -6.31 0.04 27.33
C SER A 280 -6.40 -1.15 26.38
N GLY A 281 -5.43 -2.07 26.49
CA GLY A 281 -5.40 -3.31 25.71
C GLY A 281 -6.70 -4.08 25.92
N ARG A 282 -7.36 -4.45 24.82
CA ARG A 282 -8.71 -5.01 24.83
C ARG A 282 -8.85 -6.16 23.85
N LEU A 283 -9.69 -7.14 24.21
CA LEU A 283 -10.00 -8.30 23.38
C LEU A 283 -11.45 -8.26 22.92
N PHE A 284 -11.74 -8.92 21.80
CA PHE A 284 -13.11 -9.14 21.30
C PHE A 284 -13.95 -7.86 21.11
N HIS A 285 -13.26 -6.75 20.82
CA HIS A 285 -13.88 -5.51 20.36
C HIS A 285 -14.31 -5.67 18.90
N ALA A 286 -15.20 -4.79 18.43
CA ALA A 286 -15.46 -4.66 17.00
C ALA A 286 -14.76 -3.41 16.46
N ALA A 287 -14.24 -3.52 15.24
CA ALA A 287 -13.61 -2.42 14.54
C ALA A 287 -14.31 -2.21 13.20
N ALA A 288 -14.55 -0.95 12.85
CA ALA A 288 -15.15 -0.53 11.60
C ALA A 288 -14.24 0.49 10.92
N VAL A 289 -13.91 0.28 9.65
CA VAL A 289 -13.09 1.19 8.86
C VAL A 289 -13.99 1.97 7.93
N ILE A 290 -13.93 3.30 8.01
CA ILE A 290 -14.55 4.20 7.04
C ILE A 290 -13.50 5.21 6.58
N SER A 291 -13.33 5.32 5.26
CA SER A 291 -12.35 6.20 4.64
C SER A 291 -10.95 6.01 5.23
N ASP A 292 -10.48 6.98 6.00
CA ASP A 292 -9.13 7.10 6.56
C ASP A 292 -9.10 6.93 8.08
N ALA A 293 -10.19 6.45 8.68
CA ALA A 293 -10.27 6.23 10.11
C ALA A 293 -10.82 4.83 10.45
N MET A 294 -10.22 4.23 11.47
CA MET A 294 -10.75 3.06 12.14
C MET A 294 -11.45 3.48 13.42
N TYR A 295 -12.67 3.01 13.59
CA TYR A 295 -13.44 3.16 14.83
C TYR A 295 -13.47 1.82 15.56
N ILE A 296 -13.11 1.85 16.84
CA ILE A 296 -13.13 0.67 17.71
C ILE A 296 -14.19 0.89 18.78
N PHE A 297 -15.08 -0.07 18.93
CA PHE A 297 -16.13 -0.04 19.95
C PHE A 297 -16.09 -1.29 20.83
N GLY A 298 -16.28 -1.07 22.13
CA GLY A 298 -16.46 -2.12 23.13
C GLY A 298 -15.25 -3.04 23.34
N GLY A 299 -15.52 -4.32 23.59
CA GLY A 299 -14.54 -5.34 23.95
C GLY A 299 -14.42 -5.53 25.47
N THR A 300 -13.53 -6.43 25.87
CA THR A 300 -13.18 -6.68 27.28
C THR A 300 -11.79 -6.14 27.60
N VAL A 301 -11.72 -5.38 28.69
CA VAL A 301 -10.51 -4.95 29.39
C VAL A 301 -10.45 -5.82 30.65
N ASP A 302 -9.27 -6.18 31.18
CA ASP A 302 -9.30 -6.87 32.49
C ASP A 302 -9.67 -8.37 32.42
N ASN A 303 -10.05 -8.90 31.25
CA ASN A 303 -10.81 -10.15 31.05
C ASN A 303 -12.20 -10.21 31.73
N ASN A 304 -12.57 -9.19 32.53
CA ASN A 304 -13.83 -9.13 33.28
C ASN A 304 -14.59 -7.81 33.11
N ILE A 305 -13.95 -6.77 32.56
CA ILE A 305 -14.51 -5.42 32.48
C ILE A 305 -14.91 -5.14 31.03
N ARG A 306 -16.21 -5.14 30.77
CA ARG A 306 -16.76 -4.77 29.46
C ARG A 306 -16.62 -3.27 29.25
N SER A 307 -16.13 -2.90 28.09
CA SER A 307 -16.06 -1.50 27.67
C SER A 307 -17.30 -1.14 26.84
N GLY A 308 -17.82 0.07 27.05
CA GLY A 308 -18.74 0.75 26.13
C GLY A 308 -18.06 1.94 25.44
N GLU A 309 -16.73 1.99 25.50
CA GLU A 309 -15.97 3.10 24.94
C GLU A 309 -15.85 2.98 23.44
N MET A 310 -15.75 4.13 22.79
CA MET A 310 -15.51 4.27 21.37
C MET A 310 -14.23 5.04 21.13
N TYR A 311 -13.34 4.49 20.31
CA TYR A 311 -12.07 5.10 19.94
C TYR A 311 -12.03 5.32 18.44
N ARG A 312 -11.39 6.41 18.03
CA ARG A 312 -11.09 6.74 16.64
C ARG A 312 -9.57 6.74 16.46
N PHE A 313 -9.13 5.96 15.49
CA PHE A 313 -7.76 5.93 15.00
C PHE A 313 -7.75 6.53 13.61
N GLN A 314 -7.17 7.71 13.50
CA GLN A 314 -6.88 8.31 12.20
C GLN A 314 -5.69 7.55 11.60
N PHE A 315 -5.86 6.99 10.41
CA PHE A 315 -4.70 6.56 9.63
C PHE A 315 -3.96 7.83 9.21
N SER A 316 -2.66 7.90 9.51
CA SER A 316 -1.75 9.02 9.21
C SER A 316 -1.55 9.28 7.70
N CYS A 317 -2.29 8.59 6.83
CA CYS A 317 -2.01 8.49 5.40
C CYS A 317 -3.18 8.92 4.52
N TYR A 318 -3.86 10.01 4.85
CA TYR A 318 -4.75 10.65 3.87
C TYR A 318 -4.56 12.16 3.80
N PRO A 319 -4.46 12.74 2.59
CA PRO A 319 -4.44 12.12 1.25
C PRO A 319 -3.20 11.26 0.90
N LYS A 320 -3.37 10.26 0.01
CA LYS A 320 -2.28 9.39 -0.50
C LYS A 320 -1.19 10.19 -1.21
N CYS A 321 0.07 9.72 -1.18
CA CYS A 321 1.14 10.32 -1.97
C CYS A 321 0.87 10.09 -3.47
N THR A 322 0.97 11.13 -4.29
CA THR A 322 0.71 11.08 -5.75
C THR A 322 1.99 11.04 -6.59
N LEU A 323 3.15 10.79 -5.96
CA LEU A 323 4.45 10.91 -6.63
C LEU A 323 4.52 10.04 -7.91
N HIS A 324 4.06 8.79 -7.82
CA HIS A 324 4.07 7.85 -8.94
C HIS A 324 3.12 8.28 -10.06
N GLU A 325 1.93 8.77 -9.70
CA GLU A 325 0.93 9.24 -10.64
C GLU A 325 1.36 10.53 -11.34
N ASP A 326 2.03 11.43 -10.62
CA ASP A 326 2.45 12.74 -11.12
C ASP A 326 3.61 12.61 -12.12
N TYR A 327 4.61 11.80 -11.81
CA TYR A 327 5.64 11.46 -12.81
C TYR A 327 5.07 10.58 -13.93
N GLY A 328 4.07 9.74 -13.67
CA GLY A 328 3.32 9.04 -14.70
C GLY A 328 2.65 9.99 -15.70
N ARG A 329 2.02 11.06 -15.22
CA ARG A 329 1.43 12.11 -16.09
C ARG A 329 2.50 12.87 -16.88
N LEU A 330 3.64 13.17 -16.26
CA LEU A 330 4.79 13.79 -16.95
C LEU A 330 5.32 12.90 -18.08
N TRP A 331 5.36 11.58 -17.86
CA TRP A 331 5.66 10.63 -18.92
C TRP A 331 4.60 10.77 -20.01
N GLU A 332 3.32 10.51 -19.72
CA GLU A 332 2.24 10.46 -20.71
C GLU A 332 2.11 11.74 -21.57
N ASN A 333 2.28 12.92 -20.97
CA ASN A 333 2.12 14.20 -21.69
C ASN A 333 3.39 14.65 -22.45
N ARG A 334 4.56 14.06 -22.15
CA ARG A 334 5.89 14.37 -22.74
C ARG A 334 6.27 15.87 -22.69
N GLN A 335 5.62 16.67 -21.84
CA GLN A 335 5.90 18.10 -21.73
C GLN A 335 7.24 18.35 -21.07
N PHE A 336 7.99 19.35 -21.54
CA PHE A 336 9.35 19.66 -21.04
C PHE A 336 10.40 18.57 -21.30
N SER A 337 10.12 17.66 -22.24
CA SER A 337 11.14 16.69 -22.70
C SER A 337 12.36 17.43 -23.21
N ASP A 338 13.53 17.07 -22.72
CA ASP A 338 14.84 17.64 -23.07
C ASP A 338 15.80 16.58 -23.66
N LEU A 339 15.31 15.35 -23.80
CA LEU A 339 16.06 14.17 -24.19
C LEU A 339 15.28 13.35 -25.21
N GLU A 340 15.97 12.83 -26.22
CA GLU A 340 15.41 11.92 -27.21
C GLU A 340 16.34 10.72 -27.43
N PHE A 341 15.82 9.51 -27.23
CA PHE A 341 16.55 8.27 -27.49
C PHE A 341 16.29 7.79 -28.91
N VAL A 342 17.36 7.45 -29.63
CA VAL A 342 17.29 6.86 -30.98
C VAL A 342 17.58 5.37 -30.86
N LEU A 343 16.58 4.53 -31.15
CA LEU A 343 16.53 3.11 -30.78
C LEU A 343 16.59 2.18 -31.99
N GLY A 344 17.32 1.08 -31.84
CA GLY A 344 17.43 0.00 -32.82
C GLY A 344 18.01 0.44 -34.17
N GLU A 345 17.93 -0.46 -35.15
CA GLU A 345 18.35 -0.18 -36.54
C GLU A 345 17.33 0.68 -37.30
N LYS A 346 16.07 0.69 -36.84
CA LYS A 346 14.98 1.48 -37.42
C LYS A 346 14.99 2.96 -36.98
N GLU A 347 15.92 3.34 -36.10
CA GLU A 347 16.07 4.69 -35.54
C GLU A 347 14.76 5.24 -34.96
N GLU A 348 14.01 4.39 -34.24
CA GLU A 348 12.77 4.80 -33.58
C GLU A 348 13.08 5.77 -32.43
N ARG A 349 12.26 6.81 -32.27
CA ARG A 349 12.53 7.92 -31.35
C ARG A 349 11.62 7.87 -30.12
N VAL A 350 12.22 7.84 -28.93
CA VAL A 350 11.50 7.90 -27.64
C VAL A 350 11.98 9.09 -26.82
N ARG A 351 11.07 10.02 -26.54
CA ARG A 351 11.35 11.21 -25.73
C ARG A 351 11.33 10.94 -24.24
N GLY A 352 12.12 11.70 -23.49
CA GLY A 352 12.12 11.65 -22.02
C GLY A 352 12.70 12.90 -21.39
N HIS A 353 12.93 12.80 -20.08
CA HIS A 353 13.43 13.86 -19.23
C HIS A 353 14.76 13.45 -18.61
N THR A 354 15.82 14.22 -18.86
CA THR A 354 17.16 13.99 -18.28
C THR A 354 17.06 13.80 -16.76
N ALA A 355 16.30 14.65 -16.07
CA ALA A 355 16.17 14.61 -14.61
C ALA A 355 15.69 13.25 -14.10
N ILE A 356 14.60 12.71 -14.69
CA ILE A 356 14.03 11.43 -14.25
C ILE A 356 14.95 10.26 -14.64
N VAL A 357 15.46 10.26 -15.87
CA VAL A 357 16.26 9.14 -16.38
C VAL A 357 17.59 9.02 -15.64
N THR A 358 18.28 10.13 -15.41
CA THR A 358 19.59 10.13 -14.74
C THR A 358 19.48 9.83 -13.25
N ALA A 359 18.35 10.14 -12.62
CA ALA A 359 18.06 9.75 -11.23
C ALA A 359 17.87 8.24 -11.10
N ARG A 360 17.16 7.62 -12.05
CA ARG A 360 16.66 6.24 -11.94
C ARG A 360 17.54 5.18 -12.61
N CYS A 361 18.39 5.57 -13.55
CA CYS A 361 19.23 4.62 -14.28
C CYS A 361 20.67 5.13 -14.43
N LYS A 362 21.59 4.54 -13.65
CA LYS A 362 23.03 4.86 -13.71
C LYS A 362 23.64 4.58 -15.08
N TRP A 363 23.18 3.55 -15.79
CA TRP A 363 23.67 3.22 -17.12
C TRP A 363 23.26 4.30 -18.15
N LEU A 364 21.98 4.68 -18.18
CA LEU A 364 21.49 5.76 -19.05
C LEU A 364 22.11 7.10 -18.68
N LYS A 365 22.35 7.37 -17.39
CA LYS A 365 23.11 8.56 -16.94
C LYS A 365 24.47 8.68 -17.63
N LYS A 366 25.25 7.59 -17.70
CA LYS A 366 26.54 7.59 -18.41
C LYS A 366 26.39 7.87 -19.90
N LYS A 367 25.38 7.31 -20.56
CA LYS A 367 25.11 7.57 -21.99
C LYS A 367 24.72 9.02 -22.26
N ILE A 368 23.91 9.62 -21.39
CA ILE A 368 23.52 11.03 -21.47
C ILE A 368 24.73 11.95 -21.30
N ILE A 369 25.61 11.67 -20.33
CA ILE A 369 26.85 12.44 -20.14
C ILE A 369 27.73 12.38 -21.40
N GLN A 370 27.93 11.18 -21.96
CA GLN A 370 28.70 10.99 -23.20
C GLN A 370 28.10 11.76 -24.39
N ALA A 371 26.77 11.78 -24.52
CA ALA A 371 26.10 12.54 -25.57
C ALA A 371 26.29 14.07 -25.39
N ARG A 372 26.19 14.57 -24.15
CA ARG A 372 26.46 15.98 -23.83
C ARG A 372 27.90 16.39 -24.15
N GLU A 373 28.87 15.53 -23.84
CA GLU A 373 30.29 15.77 -24.15
C GLU A 373 30.54 15.86 -25.66
N ARG A 374 29.95 14.94 -26.44
CA ARG A 374 30.04 14.98 -27.91
C ARG A 374 29.44 16.26 -28.49
N LEU A 375 28.28 16.69 -27.99
CA LEU A 375 27.65 17.93 -28.43
C LEU A 375 28.53 19.16 -28.14
N LYS A 376 29.17 19.20 -26.97
CA LYS A 376 30.13 20.27 -26.63
C LYS A 376 31.31 20.29 -27.60
N GLN A 377 31.82 19.12 -27.99
CA GLN A 377 32.96 19.01 -28.91
C GLN A 377 32.60 19.50 -30.32
N VAL A 378 31.43 19.12 -30.84
CA VAL A 378 30.92 19.60 -32.14
C VAL A 378 30.74 21.13 -32.14
N ASN A 379 30.17 21.70 -31.07
CA ASN A 379 29.99 23.16 -30.99
C ASN A 379 31.33 23.93 -30.96
N ILE A 380 32.38 23.36 -30.35
CA ILE A 380 33.72 23.97 -30.32
C ILE A 380 34.37 23.93 -31.72
N GLU A 381 34.14 22.87 -32.49
CA GLU A 381 34.63 22.74 -33.87
C GLU A 381 33.89 23.70 -34.82
N ASP A 382 32.59 23.90 -34.66
CA ASP A 382 31.78 24.86 -35.44
C ASP A 382 32.14 26.32 -35.13
N GLU A 383 32.41 26.69 -33.87
CA GLU A 383 32.89 28.04 -33.52
C GLU A 383 34.31 28.31 -34.06
N GLY A 384 35.13 27.26 -34.23
CA GLY A 384 36.44 27.34 -34.87
C GLY A 384 36.40 27.63 -36.37
N HIS A 385 35.28 27.40 -37.05
CA HIS A 385 35.09 27.68 -38.48
C HIS A 385 34.27 28.95 -38.77
N ALA A 386 33.61 29.54 -37.78
CA ALA A 386 32.76 30.73 -37.93
C ALA A 386 33.51 32.09 -37.80
N THR A 387 34.83 32.13 -37.98
CA THR A 387 35.62 33.38 -37.98
C THR A 387 35.93 33.90 -39.39
N CYS A 388 34.90 34.05 -40.23
CA CYS A 388 34.95 34.93 -41.40
C CYS A 388 33.55 35.27 -41.90
N GLN A 389 32.95 36.34 -41.37
CA GLN A 389 32.14 37.36 -42.06
C GLN A 389 31.31 38.13 -41.02
N LYS A 390 31.81 39.32 -40.66
CA LYS A 390 30.99 40.37 -40.06
C LYS A 390 30.46 41.22 -41.20
N ASP A 391 29.14 41.30 -41.36
CA ASP A 391 28.47 42.51 -41.84
C ASP A 391 26.98 42.52 -41.47
N GLY A 392 26.53 43.65 -40.90
CA GLY A 392 25.27 44.29 -41.31
C GLY A 392 23.92 43.85 -40.73
N ILE A 393 23.55 44.44 -39.59
CA ILE A 393 22.24 45.06 -39.28
C ILE A 393 20.94 44.24 -39.50
N GLY A 394 20.28 43.88 -38.39
CA GLY A 394 18.86 43.49 -38.36
C GLY A 394 18.39 43.16 -36.94
N GLY A 395 17.36 43.88 -36.46
CA GLY A 395 16.90 43.87 -35.06
C GLY A 395 16.64 42.48 -34.45
N ASN A 396 17.15 42.29 -33.24
CA ASN A 396 16.98 41.09 -32.41
C ASN A 396 15.53 41.00 -31.91
N VAL A 397 14.66 40.37 -32.70
CA VAL A 397 13.59 39.54 -32.15
C VAL A 397 14.16 38.13 -32.09
N LYS A 398 14.78 37.76 -30.97
CA LYS A 398 15.12 36.35 -30.70
C LYS A 398 13.79 35.62 -30.47
N LEU A 399 13.19 35.14 -31.55
CA LEU A 399 12.26 34.01 -31.47
C LEU A 399 13.00 32.92 -30.66
N TYR A 400 12.41 32.44 -29.57
CA TYR A 400 12.94 31.34 -28.77
C TYR A 400 13.19 30.14 -29.70
N ARG A 401 14.40 30.02 -30.24
CA ARG A 401 14.83 28.82 -30.96
C ARG A 401 14.79 27.70 -29.92
N LEU A 402 13.84 26.77 -30.09
CA LEU A 402 13.84 25.47 -29.44
C LEU A 402 15.28 24.94 -29.46
N GLN A 403 15.92 24.86 -28.29
CA GLN A 403 17.17 24.11 -28.21
C GLN A 403 16.85 22.68 -28.68
N PRO A 404 17.62 22.12 -29.62
CA PRO A 404 17.37 20.77 -30.09
C PRO A 404 17.48 19.80 -28.91
N LEU A 405 16.59 18.80 -28.89
CA LEU A 405 16.61 17.74 -27.89
C LEU A 405 17.98 17.04 -27.91
N LEU A 406 18.50 16.66 -26.74
CA LEU A 406 19.72 15.87 -26.70
C LEU A 406 19.45 14.47 -27.26
N GLU A 407 20.04 14.14 -28.40
CA GLU A 407 19.90 12.82 -29.01
C GLU A 407 20.88 11.80 -28.39
N VAL A 408 20.36 10.66 -27.93
CA VAL A 408 21.15 9.58 -27.32
C VAL A 408 20.88 8.26 -28.06
N PRO A 409 21.84 7.74 -28.85
CA PRO A 409 21.64 6.50 -29.60
C PRO A 409 21.83 5.25 -28.74
N ILE A 410 20.87 4.33 -28.80
CA ILE A 410 20.89 3.01 -28.14
C ILE A 410 20.49 1.94 -29.16
N ARG A 411 21.48 1.42 -29.89
CA ARG A 411 21.26 0.42 -30.97
C ARG A 411 20.78 -0.95 -30.47
N GLU A 412 21.05 -1.26 -29.21
CA GLU A 412 20.79 -2.57 -28.60
C GLU A 412 19.36 -2.73 -28.08
N ALA A 413 18.53 -1.68 -28.13
CA ALA A 413 17.18 -1.67 -27.59
C ALA A 413 16.16 -1.38 -28.69
N GLU A 414 15.04 -2.11 -28.68
CA GLU A 414 13.88 -1.83 -29.51
C GLU A 414 12.93 -0.84 -28.82
N ALA A 415 12.10 -0.14 -29.60
CA ALA A 415 11.24 0.92 -29.07
C ALA A 415 10.22 0.43 -28.05
N GLN A 416 9.48 -0.63 -28.37
CA GLN A 416 8.37 -1.08 -27.53
C GLN A 416 8.81 -1.57 -26.13
N PRO A 417 9.84 -2.44 -25.98
CA PRO A 417 10.36 -2.79 -24.65
C PRO A 417 10.98 -1.60 -23.92
N PHE A 418 11.62 -0.68 -24.66
CA PHE A 418 12.21 0.52 -24.08
C PHE A 418 11.15 1.49 -23.53
N GLU A 419 9.98 1.61 -24.16
CA GLU A 419 8.87 2.42 -23.63
C GLU A 419 8.34 1.88 -22.30
N VAL A 420 8.25 0.56 -22.15
CA VAL A 420 7.86 -0.08 -20.87
C VAL A 420 8.91 0.17 -19.79
N LEU A 421 10.20 0.04 -20.14
CA LEU A 421 11.31 0.39 -19.25
C LEU A 421 11.24 1.85 -18.83
N MET A 422 11.01 2.76 -19.78
CA MET A 422 10.86 4.19 -19.49
C MET A 422 9.68 4.43 -18.56
N GLN A 423 8.51 3.83 -18.81
CA GLN A 423 7.37 3.94 -17.90
C GLN A 423 7.71 3.49 -16.48
N PHE A 424 8.49 2.42 -16.32
CA PHE A 424 8.99 1.99 -15.01
C PHE A 424 9.89 3.05 -14.36
N LEU A 425 10.79 3.71 -15.10
CA LEU A 425 11.62 4.79 -14.54
C LEU A 425 10.78 5.95 -13.97
N TYR A 426 9.60 6.25 -14.53
CA TYR A 426 8.75 7.33 -13.99
C TYR A 426 7.85 6.85 -12.86
N THR A 427 7.34 5.62 -12.93
CA THR A 427 6.23 5.18 -12.06
C THR A 427 6.64 4.14 -11.02
N ASP A 428 7.83 3.54 -11.14
CA ASP A 428 8.28 2.38 -10.36
C ASP A 428 7.37 1.14 -10.50
N LYS A 429 6.54 1.12 -11.55
CA LYS A 429 5.53 0.08 -11.81
C LYS A 429 5.61 -0.36 -13.26
N ILE A 430 5.31 -1.62 -13.50
CA ILE A 430 5.10 -2.17 -14.84
C ILE A 430 3.61 -2.36 -15.02
N LYS A 431 3.04 -1.84 -16.11
CA LYS A 431 1.67 -2.19 -16.49
C LYS A 431 1.72 -3.59 -17.09
N TYR A 432 1.25 -4.57 -16.33
CA TYR A 432 1.18 -5.95 -16.80
C TYR A 432 0.13 -6.08 -17.89
N PRO A 433 0.49 -6.65 -19.05
CA PRO A 433 -0.50 -7.00 -20.06
C PRO A 433 -1.39 -8.18 -19.61
N ARG A 434 -2.29 -8.66 -20.47
CA ARG A 434 -3.25 -9.70 -20.10
C ARG A 434 -2.52 -11.04 -19.86
N LYS A 435 -2.74 -11.67 -18.69
CA LYS A 435 -2.11 -12.96 -18.34
C LYS A 435 -2.37 -14.02 -19.41
N GLY A 436 -1.31 -14.73 -19.81
CA GLY A 436 -1.37 -15.89 -20.72
C GLY A 436 -1.18 -15.58 -22.21
N HIS A 437 -1.18 -14.30 -22.64
CA HIS A 437 -0.89 -13.97 -24.02
C HIS A 437 0.62 -14.07 -24.31
N VAL A 438 1.02 -14.96 -25.22
CA VAL A 438 2.45 -15.23 -25.54
C VAL A 438 3.20 -13.95 -25.92
N GLN A 439 2.59 -13.08 -26.73
CA GLN A 439 3.21 -11.82 -27.18
C GLN A 439 3.56 -10.89 -26.00
N ASP A 440 2.72 -10.87 -24.99
CA ASP A 440 2.92 -10.05 -23.79
C ASP A 440 4.06 -10.60 -22.92
N VAL A 441 4.17 -11.92 -22.81
CA VAL A 441 5.29 -12.57 -22.11
C VAL A 441 6.61 -12.29 -22.84
N LEU A 442 6.61 -12.39 -24.17
CA LEU A 442 7.79 -12.07 -25.00
C LEU A 442 8.22 -10.61 -24.84
N LEU A 443 7.27 -9.67 -24.84
CA LEU A 443 7.58 -8.26 -24.57
C LEU A 443 8.26 -8.07 -23.21
N ILE A 444 7.74 -8.70 -22.15
CA ILE A 444 8.34 -8.58 -20.82
C ILE A 444 9.70 -9.30 -20.74
N MET A 445 9.95 -10.35 -21.53
CA MET A 445 11.29 -10.96 -21.67
C MET A 445 12.30 -10.00 -22.29
N ASP A 446 11.90 -9.21 -23.29
CA ASP A 446 12.77 -8.18 -23.87
C ASP A 446 13.03 -7.05 -22.87
N VAL A 447 12.02 -6.64 -22.09
CA VAL A 447 12.18 -5.68 -20.99
C VAL A 447 13.13 -6.24 -19.91
N TYR A 448 13.01 -7.52 -19.57
CA TYR A 448 13.90 -8.22 -18.63
C TYR A 448 15.35 -8.19 -19.12
N LYS A 449 15.60 -8.46 -20.40
CA LYS A 449 16.93 -8.34 -21.01
C LYS A 449 17.47 -6.91 -20.90
N LEU A 450 16.65 -5.89 -21.18
CA LEU A 450 17.06 -4.50 -21.00
C LEU A 450 17.37 -4.17 -19.54
N ALA A 451 16.58 -4.70 -18.59
CA ALA A 451 16.80 -4.50 -17.15
C ALA A 451 18.17 -5.04 -16.71
N LEU A 452 18.54 -6.24 -17.17
CA LEU A 452 19.86 -6.84 -16.93
C LEU A 452 20.98 -5.97 -17.53
N ASN A 453 20.84 -5.59 -18.79
CA ASN A 453 21.83 -4.77 -19.50
C ASN A 453 22.04 -3.39 -18.85
N PHE A 454 20.94 -2.77 -18.39
CA PHE A 454 20.96 -1.43 -17.81
C PHE A 454 21.17 -1.45 -16.29
N LYS A 455 21.29 -2.64 -15.70
CA LYS A 455 21.51 -2.89 -14.27
C LYS A 455 20.41 -2.31 -13.37
N LEU A 456 19.16 -2.64 -13.70
CA LEU A 456 17.97 -2.23 -12.97
C LEU A 456 17.42 -3.41 -12.14
N SER A 457 18.01 -3.68 -10.96
CA SER A 457 17.68 -4.87 -10.14
C SER A 457 16.18 -4.97 -9.80
N ARG A 458 15.53 -3.84 -9.47
CA ARG A 458 14.09 -3.83 -9.16
C ARG A 458 13.21 -4.20 -10.36
N LEU A 459 13.57 -3.72 -11.56
CA LEU A 459 12.85 -4.04 -12.80
C LEU A 459 13.09 -5.50 -13.19
N GLU A 460 14.32 -6.00 -13.01
CA GLU A 460 14.69 -7.40 -13.21
C GLU A 460 13.76 -8.33 -12.42
N GLN A 461 13.60 -8.08 -11.12
CA GLN A 461 12.74 -8.88 -10.24
C GLN A 461 11.26 -8.81 -10.63
N LEU A 462 10.75 -7.62 -10.96
CA LEU A 462 9.34 -7.44 -11.37
C LEU A 462 9.02 -8.15 -12.69
N CYS A 463 9.96 -8.15 -13.64
CA CYS A 463 9.82 -8.89 -14.89
C CYS A 463 9.87 -10.40 -14.65
N LEU A 464 10.84 -10.87 -13.87
CA LEU A 464 10.99 -12.29 -13.54
C LEU A 464 9.73 -12.84 -12.87
N GLN A 465 9.25 -12.16 -11.81
CA GLN A 465 8.03 -12.53 -11.10
C GLN A 465 6.81 -12.64 -12.02
N TYR A 466 6.65 -11.71 -12.96
CA TYR A 466 5.55 -11.74 -13.92
C TYR A 466 5.68 -12.90 -14.91
N ILE A 467 6.86 -13.10 -15.48
CA ILE A 467 7.09 -14.16 -16.47
C ILE A 467 6.87 -15.52 -15.81
N GLU A 468 7.46 -15.77 -14.64
CA GLU A 468 7.28 -17.01 -13.87
C GLU A 468 5.80 -17.28 -13.53
N ALA A 469 5.05 -16.25 -13.14
CA ALA A 469 3.62 -16.37 -12.87
C ALA A 469 2.75 -16.53 -14.13
N SER A 470 3.29 -16.25 -15.32
CA SER A 470 2.59 -16.30 -16.61
C SER A 470 2.95 -17.53 -17.44
N VAL A 471 4.00 -18.28 -17.07
CA VAL A 471 4.41 -19.50 -17.76
C VAL A 471 3.42 -20.62 -17.48
N ASP A 472 2.88 -21.21 -18.54
CA ASP A 472 1.93 -22.31 -18.50
C ASP A 472 2.24 -23.37 -19.57
N LEU A 473 1.42 -24.43 -19.64
CA LEU A 473 1.59 -25.51 -20.60
C LEU A 473 1.50 -25.03 -22.07
N GLN A 474 0.77 -23.96 -22.36
CA GLN A 474 0.56 -23.48 -23.73
C GLN A 474 1.75 -22.65 -24.24
N ASN A 475 2.43 -21.93 -23.35
CA ASN A 475 3.47 -20.99 -23.74
C ASN A 475 4.90 -21.40 -23.37
N VAL A 476 5.09 -22.38 -22.47
CA VAL A 476 6.41 -22.69 -21.88
C VAL A 476 7.49 -23.00 -22.92
N LEU A 477 7.18 -23.68 -24.02
CA LEU A 477 8.17 -24.03 -25.04
C LEU A 477 8.67 -22.79 -25.79
N ILE A 478 7.75 -21.88 -26.12
CA ILE A 478 8.08 -20.61 -26.79
C ILE A 478 8.90 -19.73 -25.85
N VAL A 479 8.50 -19.63 -24.59
CA VAL A 479 9.24 -18.87 -23.57
C VAL A 479 10.64 -19.46 -23.36
N CYS A 480 10.76 -20.80 -23.29
CA CYS A 480 12.06 -21.47 -23.10
C CYS A 480 13.02 -21.25 -24.28
N GLU A 481 12.53 -21.37 -25.52
CA GLU A 481 13.34 -21.13 -26.73
C GLU A 481 13.78 -19.66 -26.81
N ASN A 482 12.91 -18.70 -26.48
CA ASN A 482 13.27 -17.29 -26.45
C ASN A 482 14.23 -16.96 -25.31
N ALA A 483 14.07 -17.57 -24.13
CA ALA A 483 15.01 -17.40 -23.02
C ALA A 483 16.42 -17.88 -23.41
N ASN A 484 16.51 -18.98 -24.17
CA ASN A 484 17.77 -19.46 -24.73
C ASN A 484 18.36 -18.49 -25.77
N LYS A 485 17.55 -17.96 -26.69
CA LYS A 485 17.99 -16.97 -27.70
C LYS A 485 18.48 -15.67 -27.08
N LEU A 486 17.79 -15.19 -26.04
CA LEU A 486 18.13 -13.96 -25.33
C LEU A 486 19.21 -14.16 -24.25
N GLN A 487 19.70 -15.39 -24.06
CA GLN A 487 20.71 -15.76 -23.04
C GLN A 487 20.26 -15.43 -21.60
N LEU A 488 18.98 -15.70 -21.30
CA LEU A 488 18.36 -15.47 -20.01
C LEU A 488 18.40 -16.74 -19.16
N ASP A 489 19.57 -17.04 -18.59
CA ASP A 489 19.84 -18.35 -17.95
C ASP A 489 18.88 -18.67 -16.79
N GLN A 490 18.58 -17.70 -15.92
CA GLN A 490 17.64 -17.90 -14.79
C GLN A 490 16.23 -18.26 -15.27
N LEU A 491 15.74 -17.58 -16.32
CA LEU A 491 14.42 -17.84 -16.87
C LEU A 491 14.39 -19.16 -17.64
N LYS A 492 15.44 -19.46 -18.40
CA LYS A 492 15.61 -20.75 -19.08
C LYS A 492 15.59 -21.89 -18.07
N GLU A 493 16.27 -21.73 -16.94
CA GLU A 493 16.26 -22.68 -15.82
C GLU A 493 14.86 -22.92 -15.29
N HIS A 494 14.09 -21.85 -15.04
CA HIS A 494 12.70 -21.94 -14.60
C HIS A 494 11.82 -22.72 -15.60
N CYS A 495 11.91 -22.39 -16.89
CA CYS A 495 11.14 -23.07 -17.94
C CYS A 495 11.50 -24.55 -18.04
N LEU A 496 12.80 -24.89 -18.01
CA LEU A 496 13.25 -26.27 -18.05
C LEU A 496 12.73 -27.07 -16.86
N ASN A 497 12.78 -26.48 -15.65
CA ASN A 497 12.22 -27.08 -14.44
C ASN A 497 10.71 -27.27 -14.52
N PHE A 498 9.99 -26.37 -15.19
CA PHE A 498 8.55 -26.52 -15.45
C PHE A 498 8.25 -27.68 -16.42
N VAL A 499 9.03 -27.80 -17.50
CA VAL A 499 8.84 -28.82 -18.55
C VAL A 499 9.11 -30.24 -18.03
N VAL A 500 10.15 -30.43 -17.21
CA VAL A 500 10.56 -31.78 -16.76
C VAL A 500 9.73 -32.36 -15.61
N LYS A 501 8.81 -31.57 -15.03
CA LYS A 501 7.82 -32.05 -14.04
C LYS A 501 7.02 -33.21 -14.62
N GLU A 502 6.83 -34.28 -13.84
CA GLU A 502 6.15 -35.50 -14.28
C GLU A 502 4.74 -35.24 -14.83
N SER A 503 4.01 -34.31 -14.23
CA SER A 503 2.66 -33.91 -14.66
C SER A 503 2.61 -33.19 -16.02
N HIS A 504 3.72 -32.58 -16.45
CA HIS A 504 3.77 -31.71 -17.64
C HIS A 504 4.49 -32.35 -18.81
N PHE A 505 5.56 -33.10 -18.55
CA PHE A 505 6.50 -33.60 -19.57
C PHE A 505 5.82 -34.34 -20.73
N ASN A 506 4.93 -35.29 -20.42
CA ASN A 506 4.22 -36.07 -21.44
C ASN A 506 3.31 -35.20 -22.31
N GLN A 507 2.70 -34.15 -21.73
CA GLN A 507 1.85 -33.22 -22.49
C GLN A 507 2.69 -32.33 -23.39
N VAL A 508 3.81 -31.83 -22.86
CA VAL A 508 4.72 -30.90 -23.55
C VAL A 508 5.41 -31.55 -24.77
N ILE A 509 5.83 -32.81 -24.68
CA ILE A 509 6.49 -33.50 -25.81
C ILE A 509 5.52 -33.77 -26.96
N MET A 510 4.22 -33.93 -26.67
CA MET A 510 3.20 -34.19 -27.68
C MET A 510 2.71 -32.91 -28.37
N MET A 511 3.20 -31.74 -27.95
CA MET A 511 2.88 -30.44 -28.56
C MET A 511 3.63 -30.24 -29.87
N LYS A 512 2.98 -29.62 -30.86
CA LYS A 512 3.60 -29.34 -32.18
C LYS A 512 4.78 -28.39 -32.08
N GLU A 513 4.74 -27.51 -31.08
CA GLU A 513 5.76 -26.52 -30.77
C GLU A 513 7.08 -27.18 -30.35
N PHE A 514 7.04 -28.42 -29.84
CA PHE A 514 8.24 -29.17 -29.44
C PHE A 514 9.12 -29.54 -30.64
N GLU A 515 8.51 -29.84 -31.80
CA GLU A 515 9.22 -30.16 -33.04
C GLU A 515 10.04 -28.97 -33.57
N HIS A 516 9.64 -27.75 -33.20
CA HIS A 516 10.24 -26.50 -33.69
C HIS A 516 11.35 -25.96 -32.77
N LEU A 517 11.62 -26.63 -31.65
CA LEU A 517 12.70 -26.25 -30.74
C LEU A 517 14.08 -26.47 -31.35
N SER A 518 15.04 -25.65 -30.94
CA SER A 518 16.44 -25.86 -31.33
C SER A 518 16.96 -27.23 -30.85
N SER A 519 17.75 -27.92 -31.68
CA SER A 519 18.27 -29.25 -31.35
C SER A 519 19.09 -29.27 -30.05
N SER A 520 19.76 -28.15 -29.73
CA SER A 520 20.46 -27.96 -28.45
C SER A 520 19.50 -28.00 -27.26
N LEU A 521 18.34 -27.34 -27.34
CA LEU A 521 17.38 -27.26 -26.25
C LEU A 521 16.63 -28.57 -26.04
N ILE A 522 16.31 -29.30 -27.11
CA ILE A 522 15.72 -30.65 -27.04
C ILE A 522 16.65 -31.60 -26.29
N VAL A 523 17.95 -31.63 -26.65
CA VAL A 523 18.95 -32.46 -25.97
C VAL A 523 19.06 -32.09 -24.50
N GLU A 524 18.99 -30.81 -24.16
CA GLU A 524 19.04 -30.30 -22.79
C GLU A 524 17.82 -30.74 -21.95
N ILE A 525 16.61 -30.63 -22.51
CA ILE A 525 15.36 -31.11 -21.87
C ILE A 525 15.44 -32.62 -21.58
N VAL A 526 15.88 -33.41 -22.56
CA VAL A 526 16.02 -34.87 -22.41
C VAL A 526 17.06 -35.23 -21.35
N ARG A 527 18.22 -34.57 -21.37
CA ARG A 527 19.27 -34.78 -20.36
C ARG A 527 18.79 -34.47 -18.95
N ARG A 528 18.09 -33.34 -18.76
CA ARG A 528 17.51 -32.98 -17.46
C ARG A 528 16.50 -33.99 -16.95
N LYS A 529 15.70 -34.59 -17.83
CA LYS A 529 14.75 -35.62 -17.43
C LYS A 529 15.44 -36.90 -16.95
N GLN A 530 16.55 -37.26 -17.60
CA GLN A 530 17.34 -38.44 -17.23
C GLN A 530 18.19 -38.21 -15.97
N GLN A 531 18.71 -37.00 -15.80
CA GLN A 531 19.55 -36.60 -14.66
C GLN A 531 19.07 -35.25 -14.13
N PRO A 532 18.13 -35.23 -13.16
CA PRO A 532 17.67 -33.98 -12.58
C PRO A 532 18.83 -33.29 -11.83
N PRO A 533 19.01 -31.97 -12.00
CA PRO A 533 20.07 -31.24 -11.30
C PRO A 533 19.84 -31.25 -9.78
N VAL A 534 20.94 -31.32 -9.03
CA VAL A 534 20.90 -31.19 -7.56
C VAL A 534 20.45 -29.76 -7.23
N ARG A 535 19.40 -29.62 -6.41
CA ARG A 535 18.91 -28.32 -5.96
C ARG A 535 19.98 -27.64 -5.09
N THR A 536 20.67 -26.66 -5.65
CA THR A 536 21.49 -25.71 -4.87
C THR A 536 20.59 -24.57 -4.40
N HIS A 537 20.32 -24.51 -3.11
CA HIS A 537 19.73 -23.31 -2.50
C HIS A 537 20.78 -22.19 -2.54
N SER A 538 20.45 -21.09 -3.21
CA SER A 538 21.25 -19.87 -3.16
C SER A 538 20.91 -19.12 -1.88
N ASP A 539 21.84 -19.09 -0.92
CA ASP A 539 21.73 -18.31 0.32
C ASP A 539 22.14 -16.83 0.13
N GLN A 540 22.25 -16.34 -1.11
CA GLN A 540 22.60 -14.94 -1.36
C GLN A 540 21.39 -14.03 -1.10
N PRO A 541 21.55 -12.93 -0.35
CA PRO A 541 20.49 -11.94 -0.18
C PRO A 541 20.11 -11.36 -1.55
N LEU A 542 18.83 -11.44 -1.89
CA LEU A 542 18.27 -10.86 -3.11
C LEU A 542 18.44 -9.32 -3.07
N ASP A 543 19.18 -8.76 -4.03
CA ASP A 543 19.23 -7.31 -4.25
C ASP A 543 17.93 -6.85 -4.93
N ILE A 544 17.00 -6.32 -4.12
CA ILE A 544 15.70 -5.82 -4.58
C ILE A 544 15.84 -4.45 -5.30
N GLY A 545 17.04 -3.85 -5.29
CA GLY A 545 17.31 -2.55 -5.89
C GLY A 545 16.67 -1.38 -5.11
N THR A 546 16.74 -0.18 -5.70
CA THR A 546 16.20 1.06 -5.11
C THR A 546 14.81 1.41 -5.65
N SER A 547 14.01 2.04 -4.80
CA SER A 547 12.70 2.60 -5.17
C SER A 547 12.81 3.99 -5.79
N LEU A 548 11.75 4.44 -6.49
CA LEU A 548 11.63 5.80 -7.00
C LEU A 548 11.90 6.87 -5.92
N ILE A 549 11.35 6.68 -4.72
CA ILE A 549 11.48 7.62 -3.61
C ILE A 549 12.95 7.74 -3.17
N GLN A 550 13.64 6.60 -3.02
CA GLN A 550 15.05 6.57 -2.62
C GLN A 550 15.95 7.24 -3.68
N ASP A 551 15.72 6.93 -4.95
CA ASP A 551 16.50 7.52 -6.05
C ASP A 551 16.30 9.05 -6.11
N MET A 552 15.05 9.52 -6.01
CA MET A 552 14.75 10.96 -6.05
C MET A 552 15.25 11.71 -4.83
N LYS A 553 15.27 11.07 -3.64
CA LYS A 553 15.89 11.60 -2.44
C LYS A 553 17.39 11.82 -2.65
N ALA A 554 18.11 10.79 -3.08
CA ALA A 554 19.54 10.88 -3.39
C ALA A 554 19.82 11.94 -4.48
N TYR A 555 18.90 12.11 -5.43
CA TYR A 555 18.99 13.11 -6.48
C TYR A 555 18.91 14.54 -5.95
N LEU A 556 17.98 14.83 -5.02
CA LEU A 556 17.88 16.15 -4.35
C LEU A 556 19.09 16.45 -3.45
N GLU A 557 19.62 15.42 -2.79
CA GLU A 557 20.74 15.50 -1.84
C GLU A 557 22.12 15.67 -2.52
N GLY A 558 22.20 15.55 -3.85
CA GLY A 558 23.40 15.94 -4.59
C GLY A 558 23.64 15.19 -5.90
N ALA A 559 23.07 13.98 -6.06
CA ALA A 559 23.37 13.12 -7.21
C ALA A 559 22.90 13.69 -8.57
N GLY A 560 22.00 14.68 -8.55
CA GLY A 560 21.47 15.37 -9.72
C GLY A 560 22.03 16.77 -10.00
N THR A 561 22.96 17.28 -9.18
CA THR A 561 23.41 18.69 -9.27
C THR A 561 23.92 19.12 -10.65
N GLU A 562 24.59 18.23 -11.38
CA GLU A 562 25.10 18.46 -12.74
C GLU A 562 24.01 18.55 -13.83
N PHE A 563 22.78 18.19 -13.50
CA PHE A 563 21.62 18.20 -14.41
C PHE A 563 20.59 19.27 -14.06
N CYS A 564 20.85 20.11 -13.05
CA CYS A 564 19.98 21.23 -12.72
C CYS A 564 19.90 22.23 -13.88
N ASP A 565 18.68 22.64 -14.22
CA ASP A 565 18.36 23.45 -15.39
C ASP A 565 17.54 24.70 -15.05
N ILE A 566 17.43 24.99 -13.74
CA ILE A 566 16.80 26.18 -13.16
C ILE A 566 17.39 26.49 -11.77
N ILE A 567 17.37 27.76 -11.39
CA ILE A 567 17.78 28.24 -10.06
C ILE A 567 16.58 28.83 -9.34
N LEU A 568 16.29 28.33 -8.14
CA LEU A 568 15.28 28.87 -7.25
C LEU A 568 15.95 29.84 -6.27
N LEU A 569 15.49 31.08 -6.20
CA LEU A 569 16.00 32.12 -5.31
C LEU A 569 15.11 32.23 -4.08
N LEU A 570 15.65 31.90 -2.90
CA LEU A 570 15.01 32.12 -1.61
C LEU A 570 15.73 33.28 -0.90
N ASP A 571 15.10 34.45 -0.82
CA ASP A 571 15.70 35.65 -0.22
C ASP A 571 17.11 35.97 -0.77
N GLY A 572 17.26 35.86 -2.10
CA GLY A 572 18.55 36.05 -2.78
C GLY A 572 19.52 34.87 -2.68
N HIS A 573 19.21 33.81 -1.93
CA HIS A 573 20.02 32.60 -1.89
C HIS A 573 19.66 31.64 -3.04
N PRO A 574 20.60 31.32 -3.95
CA PRO A 574 20.35 30.44 -5.07
C PRO A 574 20.34 28.97 -4.68
N ARG A 575 19.32 28.25 -5.13
CA ARG A 575 19.17 26.79 -5.01
C ARG A 575 18.91 26.16 -6.38
N PRO A 576 19.88 25.45 -6.97
CA PRO A 576 19.67 24.72 -8.22
C PRO A 576 18.58 23.64 -8.09
N ALA A 577 17.75 23.48 -9.11
CA ALA A 577 16.66 22.51 -9.18
C ALA A 577 16.43 21.99 -10.61
N HIS A 578 15.40 21.13 -10.79
CA HIS A 578 15.07 20.51 -12.07
C HIS A 578 13.65 20.89 -12.52
N LYS A 579 13.52 21.52 -13.69
CA LYS A 579 12.23 21.97 -14.25
C LYS A 579 11.22 20.84 -14.40
N ALA A 580 11.66 19.71 -14.95
CA ALA A 580 10.78 18.55 -15.16
C ALA A 580 10.16 18.03 -13.85
N ILE A 581 10.94 17.98 -12.76
CA ILE A 581 10.47 17.54 -11.45
C ILE A 581 9.50 18.56 -10.85
N LEU A 582 9.84 19.85 -10.91
CA LEU A 582 8.98 20.93 -10.41
C LEU A 582 7.64 20.97 -11.15
N ALA A 583 7.66 20.95 -12.49
CA ALA A 583 6.46 20.99 -13.33
C ALA A 583 5.57 19.77 -13.13
N ALA A 584 6.15 18.57 -12.96
CA ALA A 584 5.36 17.37 -12.72
C ALA A 584 4.54 17.42 -11.42
N ARG A 585 5.04 18.15 -10.42
CA ARG A 585 4.51 18.14 -9.05
C ARG A 585 3.74 19.39 -8.69
N SER A 586 3.80 20.43 -9.52
CA SER A 586 3.22 21.75 -9.29
C SER A 586 2.72 22.35 -10.60
N SER A 587 1.40 22.54 -10.67
CA SER A 587 0.77 23.21 -11.81
C SER A 587 1.19 24.68 -11.94
N TYR A 588 1.60 25.33 -10.83
CA TYR A 588 2.18 26.66 -10.86
C TYR A 588 3.50 26.69 -11.65
N PHE A 589 4.43 25.80 -11.33
CA PHE A 589 5.71 25.71 -12.06
C PHE A 589 5.50 25.25 -13.51
N GLU A 590 4.58 24.32 -13.75
CA GLU A 590 4.17 23.91 -15.10
C GLU A 590 3.69 25.11 -15.94
N ALA A 591 2.75 25.90 -15.41
CA ALA A 591 2.21 27.06 -16.10
C ALA A 591 3.28 28.15 -16.32
N MET A 592 4.13 28.38 -15.32
CA MET A 592 5.25 29.33 -15.40
C MET A 592 6.22 28.95 -16.51
N PHE A 593 6.73 27.72 -16.53
CA PHE A 593 7.72 27.32 -17.54
C PHE A 593 7.16 27.28 -18.95
N ARG A 594 5.84 27.10 -19.08
CA ARG A 594 5.16 27.10 -20.38
C ARG A 594 4.89 28.52 -20.90
N SER A 595 4.59 29.46 -20.02
CA SER A 595 4.04 30.77 -20.41
C SER A 595 5.01 31.93 -20.20
N PHE A 596 5.85 31.85 -19.17
CA PHE A 596 6.73 32.94 -18.72
C PHE A 596 8.01 32.37 -18.10
N MET A 597 8.92 31.89 -18.95
CA MET A 597 10.24 31.43 -18.49
C MET A 597 11.18 32.64 -18.30
N PRO A 598 11.77 32.84 -17.11
CA PRO A 598 12.74 33.92 -16.88
C PRO A 598 13.96 33.79 -17.79
N GLU A 599 14.43 34.91 -18.35
CA GLU A 599 15.57 34.95 -19.28
C GLU A 599 16.90 34.54 -18.63
N ASP A 600 17.04 34.81 -17.34
CA ASP A 600 18.22 34.45 -16.53
C ASP A 600 18.12 33.04 -15.92
N GLY A 601 17.00 32.34 -16.12
CA GLY A 601 16.74 31.02 -15.55
C GLY A 601 16.58 31.02 -14.03
N GLN A 602 16.27 32.16 -13.41
CA GLN A 602 16.12 32.30 -11.96
C GLN A 602 14.66 32.56 -11.59
N VAL A 603 14.16 31.86 -10.57
CA VAL A 603 12.77 32.00 -10.08
C VAL A 603 12.78 32.34 -8.61
N ASN A 604 12.20 33.50 -8.27
CA ASN A 604 12.01 33.90 -6.88
C ASN A 604 10.92 33.07 -6.21
N ILE A 605 11.24 32.53 -5.02
CA ILE A 605 10.35 31.68 -4.24
C ILE A 605 9.64 32.51 -3.16
N SER A 606 8.32 32.46 -3.19
CA SER A 606 7.42 33.08 -2.20
C SER A 606 6.13 32.26 -2.11
N ILE A 607 5.40 32.37 -0.99
CA ILE A 607 4.06 31.81 -0.83
C ILE A 607 3.14 33.00 -0.53
N GLY A 608 2.41 33.47 -1.54
CA GLY A 608 1.71 34.75 -1.46
C GLY A 608 2.69 35.91 -1.28
N GLU A 609 2.49 36.71 -0.24
CA GLU A 609 3.37 37.84 0.09
C GLU A 609 4.53 37.46 1.04
N MET A 610 4.60 36.20 1.44
CA MET A 610 5.56 35.71 2.44
C MET A 610 6.71 34.94 1.79
N VAL A 611 7.93 35.17 2.28
CA VAL A 611 9.09 34.32 1.98
C VAL A 611 9.20 33.25 3.08
N PRO A 612 9.18 31.94 2.75
CA PRO A 612 9.29 30.88 3.75
C PRO A 612 10.70 30.84 4.37
N SER A 613 10.83 30.23 5.55
CA SER A 613 12.15 29.94 6.13
C SER A 613 12.95 28.99 5.23
N LYS A 614 14.28 28.98 5.38
CA LYS A 614 15.16 28.05 4.63
C LYS A 614 14.76 26.60 4.86
N GLN A 615 14.46 26.24 6.12
CA GLN A 615 14.05 24.89 6.51
C GLN A 615 12.69 24.52 5.89
N ALA A 616 11.71 25.42 5.93
CA ALA A 616 10.42 25.20 5.29
C ALA A 616 10.56 25.07 3.76
N PHE A 617 11.43 25.86 3.13
CA PHE A 617 11.72 25.73 1.70
C PHE A 617 12.35 24.37 1.37
N GLU A 618 13.31 23.90 2.17
CA GLU A 618 13.89 22.56 2.03
C GLU A 618 12.82 21.47 2.23
N SER A 619 11.95 21.60 3.23
CA SER A 619 10.78 20.72 3.46
C SER A 619 9.84 20.67 2.25
N MET A 620 9.59 21.82 1.60
CA MET A 620 8.80 21.88 0.37
C MET A 620 9.49 21.13 -0.79
N LEU A 621 10.80 21.28 -0.95
CA LEU A 621 11.55 20.56 -1.99
C LEU A 621 11.56 19.04 -1.74
N ARG A 622 11.68 18.60 -0.48
CA ARG A 622 11.58 17.18 -0.10
C ARG A 622 10.21 16.59 -0.48
N TYR A 623 9.14 17.34 -0.24
CA TYR A 623 7.78 16.96 -0.69
C TYR A 623 7.65 16.89 -2.22
N ILE A 624 8.21 17.86 -2.94
CA ILE A 624 8.16 17.89 -4.39
C ILE A 624 8.91 16.69 -4.98
N TYR A 625 10.18 16.48 -4.61
CA TYR A 625 11.04 15.49 -5.25
C TYR A 625 10.66 14.05 -4.91
N TYR A 626 10.33 13.76 -3.64
CA TYR A 626 10.11 12.39 -3.19
C TYR A 626 8.95 12.21 -2.20
N GLY A 627 8.10 13.24 -2.03
CA GLY A 627 6.82 13.11 -1.32
C GLY A 627 6.89 13.08 0.21
N GLU A 628 8.03 13.40 0.80
CA GLU A 628 8.19 13.46 2.25
C GLU A 628 7.45 14.65 2.84
N VAL A 629 6.69 14.39 3.91
CA VAL A 629 5.94 15.42 4.66
C VAL A 629 6.47 15.60 6.07
N ASN A 630 7.41 14.77 6.52
CA ASN A 630 7.93 14.87 7.88
C ASN A 630 8.75 16.16 8.06
N MET A 631 8.26 17.02 8.93
CA MET A 631 8.81 18.36 9.19
C MET A 631 8.36 18.84 10.58
N PRO A 632 9.09 19.78 11.19
CA PRO A 632 8.68 20.33 12.48
C PRO A 632 7.43 21.23 12.33
N PRO A 633 6.68 21.49 13.43
CA PRO A 633 5.43 22.24 13.37
C PRO A 633 5.58 23.68 12.85
N GLU A 634 6.70 24.35 13.13
CA GLU A 634 7.00 25.69 12.64
C GLU A 634 7.09 25.74 11.10
N ASP A 635 7.70 24.73 10.47
CA ASP A 635 7.74 24.60 9.00
C ASP A 635 6.35 24.35 8.43
N SER A 636 5.52 23.59 9.14
CA SER A 636 4.14 23.30 8.73
C SER A 636 3.28 24.56 8.62
N LEU A 637 3.60 25.59 9.40
CA LEU A 637 2.87 26.85 9.37
C LEU A 637 3.20 27.66 8.10
N TYR A 638 4.48 27.70 7.70
CA TYR A 638 4.89 28.30 6.42
C TYR A 638 4.28 27.56 5.22
N LEU A 639 4.23 26.22 5.28
CA LEU A 639 3.80 25.38 4.17
C LEU A 639 2.30 25.12 4.11
N PHE A 640 1.52 25.57 5.10
CA PHE A 640 0.09 25.33 5.15
C PHE A 640 -0.64 25.84 3.89
N ALA A 641 -0.24 27.00 3.37
CA ALA A 641 -0.82 27.59 2.16
C ALA A 641 -0.13 27.13 0.85
N ALA A 642 1.02 26.46 0.94
CA ALA A 642 1.81 26.08 -0.23
C ALA A 642 1.04 25.22 -1.25
N PRO A 643 0.21 24.23 -0.86
CA PRO A 643 -0.49 23.38 -1.83
C PRO A 643 -1.46 24.13 -2.74
N TYR A 644 -2.13 25.17 -2.24
CA TYR A 644 -3.00 26.01 -3.07
C TYR A 644 -2.18 26.96 -3.94
N TYR A 645 -1.15 27.58 -3.36
CA TYR A 645 -0.35 28.57 -4.07
C TYR A 645 0.46 27.95 -5.22
N TYR A 646 1.13 26.83 -4.96
CA TYR A 646 1.91 26.10 -5.95
C TYR A 646 1.07 25.09 -6.76
N GLY A 647 -0.22 24.93 -6.44
CA GLY A 647 -1.14 24.05 -7.15
C GLY A 647 -0.63 22.60 -7.22
N PHE A 648 -0.36 22.00 -6.06
CA PHE A 648 -0.01 20.59 -5.95
C PHE A 648 -1.22 19.68 -6.27
N SER A 649 -0.94 18.49 -6.80
CA SER A 649 -1.96 17.55 -7.30
C SER A 649 -3.01 17.12 -6.26
N ASN A 650 -2.66 17.15 -4.97
CA ASN A 650 -3.60 16.95 -3.88
C ASN A 650 -3.23 17.77 -2.63
N ASN A 651 -4.12 17.75 -1.64
CA ASN A 651 -3.94 18.45 -0.37
C ASN A 651 -3.15 17.62 0.68
N ARG A 652 -2.30 16.66 0.27
CA ARG A 652 -1.53 15.80 1.21
C ARG A 652 -0.67 16.61 2.15
N LEU A 653 0.10 17.55 1.60
CA LEU A 653 0.98 18.40 2.40
C LEU A 653 0.15 19.27 3.36
N GLN A 654 -0.98 19.81 2.92
CA GLN A 654 -1.84 20.66 3.76
C GLN A 654 -2.44 19.85 4.92
N ALA A 655 -2.97 18.66 4.64
CA ALA A 655 -3.57 17.80 5.65
C ALA A 655 -2.54 17.41 6.72
N TYR A 656 -1.32 17.07 6.30
CA TYR A 656 -0.22 16.81 7.22
C TYR A 656 0.14 18.06 8.03
N CYS A 657 0.30 19.22 7.40
CA CYS A 657 0.61 20.47 8.09
C CYS A 657 -0.44 20.78 9.17
N LYS A 658 -1.73 20.61 8.84
CA LYS A 658 -2.84 20.76 9.79
C LYS A 658 -2.69 19.83 10.99
N GLN A 659 -2.51 18.53 10.73
CA GLN A 659 -2.39 17.53 11.79
C GLN A 659 -1.16 17.77 12.66
N ASN A 660 -0.03 18.14 12.07
CA ASN A 660 1.21 18.43 12.77
C ASN A 660 1.04 19.65 13.71
N LEU A 661 0.36 20.69 13.22
CA LEU A 661 0.02 21.88 14.01
C LEU A 661 -1.03 21.60 15.10
N GLU A 662 -1.88 20.60 14.94
CA GLU A 662 -2.88 20.22 15.97
C GLU A 662 -2.28 19.33 17.06
N MET A 663 -1.34 18.45 16.71
CA MET A 663 -0.88 17.37 17.60
C MET A 663 0.49 17.62 18.23
N ASN A 664 1.36 18.43 17.61
CA ASN A 664 2.79 18.48 17.97
C ASN A 664 3.24 19.85 18.47
N VAL A 665 2.31 20.73 18.85
CA VAL A 665 2.61 22.01 19.52
C VAL A 665 2.84 21.75 21.01
N THR A 666 4.04 22.02 21.50
CA THR A 666 4.47 21.75 22.87
C THR A 666 5.17 22.97 23.48
N VAL A 667 5.41 22.95 24.79
CA VAL A 667 6.20 24.01 25.47
C VAL A 667 7.60 24.19 24.88
N GLU A 668 8.18 23.14 24.30
CA GLU A 668 9.56 23.16 23.78
C GLU A 668 9.67 23.93 22.46
N ASN A 669 8.61 23.92 21.64
CA ASN A 669 8.60 24.54 20.31
C ASN A 669 7.65 25.75 20.17
N VAL A 670 6.84 26.06 21.20
CA VAL A 670 5.80 27.10 21.15
C VAL A 670 6.34 28.50 20.78
N LEU A 671 7.58 28.83 21.15
CA LEU A 671 8.18 30.13 20.83
C LEU A 671 8.48 30.27 19.33
N GLN A 672 9.03 29.22 18.71
CA GLN A 672 9.34 29.19 17.28
C GLN A 672 8.05 29.23 16.45
N ILE A 673 7.02 28.51 16.90
CA ILE A 673 5.70 28.50 16.27
C ILE A 673 5.03 29.86 16.41
N LEU A 674 5.16 30.54 17.55
CA LEU A 674 4.63 31.89 17.74
C LEU A 674 5.26 32.88 16.76
N GLU A 675 6.59 32.83 16.57
CA GLU A 675 7.29 33.66 15.59
C GLU A 675 6.82 33.36 14.15
N ALA A 676 6.72 32.08 13.81
CA ALA A 676 6.20 31.66 12.50
C ALA A 676 4.74 32.10 12.30
N ALA A 677 3.91 32.07 13.35
CA ALA A 677 2.50 32.48 13.30
C ALA A 677 2.35 33.98 13.08
N ASP A 678 3.25 34.77 13.66
CA ASP A 678 3.30 36.20 13.42
C ASP A 678 3.72 36.51 11.98
N LYS A 679 4.78 35.87 11.48
CA LYS A 679 5.25 36.06 10.10
C LYS A 679 4.22 35.62 9.05
N THR A 680 3.53 34.50 9.29
CA THR A 680 2.48 33.98 8.40
C THR A 680 1.13 34.65 8.60
N GLN A 681 1.00 35.58 9.58
CA GLN A 681 -0.26 36.21 9.98
C GLN A 681 -1.36 35.21 10.39
N ALA A 682 -0.98 34.05 10.91
CA ALA A 682 -1.88 33.01 11.41
C ALA A 682 -2.40 33.37 12.81
N LEU A 683 -3.39 34.27 12.88
CA LEU A 683 -3.91 34.84 14.14
C LEU A 683 -4.41 33.79 15.14
N ASP A 684 -5.08 32.73 14.68
CA ASP A 684 -5.62 31.70 15.56
C ASP A 684 -4.51 30.85 16.19
N MET A 685 -3.48 30.51 15.41
CA MET A 685 -2.29 29.81 15.92
C MET A 685 -1.52 30.71 16.89
N LYS A 686 -1.36 32.00 16.55
CA LYS A 686 -0.75 32.99 17.44
C LYS A 686 -1.46 33.06 18.80
N ARG A 687 -2.80 33.10 18.81
CA ARG A 687 -3.60 33.06 20.05
C ARG A 687 -3.41 31.75 20.82
N HIS A 688 -3.37 30.63 20.12
CA HIS A 688 -3.15 29.31 20.74
C HIS A 688 -1.76 29.20 21.39
N CYS A 689 -0.71 29.64 20.71
CA CYS A 689 0.65 29.69 21.26
C CYS A 689 0.72 30.59 22.51
N LEU A 690 0.14 31.80 22.44
CA LEU A 690 0.09 32.71 23.60
C LEU A 690 -0.64 32.09 24.79
N HIS A 691 -1.72 31.35 24.56
CA HIS A 691 -2.43 30.63 25.61
C HIS A 691 -1.56 29.58 26.30
N ILE A 692 -0.83 28.76 25.53
CA ILE A 692 0.12 27.77 26.08
C ILE A 692 1.22 28.49 26.89
N ILE A 693 1.80 29.56 26.35
CA ILE A 693 2.86 30.33 27.02
C ILE A 693 2.37 30.92 28.34
N VAL A 694 1.18 31.52 28.37
CA VAL A 694 0.63 32.10 29.60
C VAL A 694 0.35 31.02 30.64
N HIS A 695 -0.22 29.88 30.25
CA HIS A 695 -0.56 28.80 31.17
C HIS A 695 0.65 28.03 31.69
N GLN A 696 1.73 27.94 30.90
CA GLN A 696 2.92 27.16 31.21
C GLN A 696 4.19 28.02 31.21
N PHE A 697 4.06 29.30 31.60
CA PHE A 697 5.11 30.32 31.51
C PHE A 697 6.42 29.96 32.21
N THR A 698 6.37 29.19 33.30
CA THR A 698 7.59 28.77 34.01
C THR A 698 8.33 27.62 33.33
N LYS A 699 7.65 26.91 32.42
CA LYS A 699 8.21 25.77 31.67
C LYS A 699 8.72 26.18 30.29
N VAL A 700 8.05 27.13 29.65
CA VAL A 700 8.52 27.84 28.44
C VAL A 700 9.68 28.75 28.83
#